data_AF-A0A6P0PZL9-F1
#
_entry.id   AF-A0A6P0PZL9-F1
#
_cell.length_a   1.000
_cell.length_b   1.000
_cell.length_c   1.000
_cell.angle_alpha   90.00
_cell.angle_beta   90.00
_cell.angle_gamma   90.00
#
_symmetry.space_group_name_H-M   'P 1'
#
loop_
_entity.id
_entity.type
_entity.pdbx_description
1 polymer ?
#
loop_
_entity_poly.entity_id
_entity_poly.type
_entity_poly.pdbx_seq_one_letter_code
_entity_poly.pdbx_strand_id
1 'polypeptide(L)'
;EFIQRWYYSQIQDKAEAQRLKESLSNLLSEHQQIKLLAQNPLLLTIITLIHRYHFRLPLERYQLYDQAVDLLLTSWDNQPDINKPDISNNQKLKYLGLNDCRRLMERLGYWMHTQESKKEKGKKQKEGRIVINRDELIAWFGREIQTLKQIQLYDAKAEAKRLLNLISVRVAARTEHRVAARTEHRTGILTQQGLDGYAFIHKIFQDYLCAQEINYQADNEENFDIILTHIQDYLHDSHWQDVLLLLIAQLKPKKAAKAIQEILNHDSEYESWLHRDLLFAATCLAENPQPLKIADNSLLQEILAALVTLAASDSRRVGYQIHQQVFQTLSDLNQTEIKLDVLQLLKDRANSQKDTQSQERQVELGQNQLGQNQLEQNQLGQNPTVLKTFLAGLEDKNNTVRHQASEILTSDRLTSVTKLDYPDYYLTTTEHTSLQKNIQNLSLSAIVRLDNTSESLVNTLLSWLKDDDATIRSEAALALGELDQVSEPVVNSLLMGLNDKNARVRYSSIWALGKLKQHGKTVVSALLTRLNDQNSRVRCLSASVLGKLEQPGETVVSALVTCLKDKDSDLRCAAATALGQLGNGQLGNLSETVVSALLPQLEDQDSDVRCATINALSQLGNSSQVVITALLGCLKDEESGVRASAAETLAELGKPSSYVSSALAQWIELHQASDYVGSGIDALWNLENPK
;
A
#
# COMPACT_ATOMS: atom_id res chain seq x y z
N GLU A 1 -10.67 -16.32 14.95
CA GLU A 1 -12.11 -16.05 15.20
C GLU A 1 -13.02 -16.54 14.08
N PHE A 2 -12.78 -16.15 12.82
CA PHE A 2 -13.57 -16.59 11.65
C PHE A 2 -13.77 -18.11 11.59
N ILE A 3 -12.69 -18.91 11.59
CA ILE A 3 -12.73 -20.38 11.50
C ILE A 3 -13.67 -21.00 12.55
N GLN A 4 -13.59 -20.50 13.78
CA GLN A 4 -14.44 -20.96 14.88
C GLN A 4 -15.92 -20.69 14.58
N ARG A 5 -16.26 -19.44 14.25
CA ARG A 5 -17.65 -19.08 13.91
C ARG A 5 -18.16 -19.87 12.72
N TRP A 6 -17.31 -20.07 11.71
CA TRP A 6 -17.67 -20.80 10.50
C TRP A 6 -18.02 -22.26 10.81
N TYR A 7 -17.14 -23.04 11.44
CA TYR A 7 -17.42 -24.45 11.74
C TYR A 7 -18.64 -24.64 12.64
N TYR A 8 -18.77 -23.84 13.70
CA TYR A 8 -19.94 -23.92 14.58
C TYR A 8 -21.25 -23.47 13.92
N SER A 9 -21.20 -22.68 12.84
CA SER A 9 -22.39 -22.32 12.06
C SER A 9 -22.78 -23.39 11.04
N GLN A 10 -21.82 -24.17 10.55
CA GLN A 10 -21.99 -25.10 9.43
C GLN A 10 -22.18 -26.56 9.87
N ILE A 11 -21.81 -26.91 11.10
CA ILE A 11 -21.80 -28.28 11.64
C ILE A 11 -22.64 -28.32 12.91
N GLN A 12 -23.63 -29.22 12.94
CA GLN A 12 -24.52 -29.38 14.09
C GLN A 12 -23.85 -30.10 15.27
N ASP A 13 -23.00 -31.09 14.99
CA ASP A 13 -22.20 -31.77 16.03
C ASP A 13 -21.07 -30.85 16.53
N LYS A 14 -21.19 -30.42 17.78
CA LYS A 14 -20.23 -29.53 18.43
C LYS A 14 -18.86 -30.18 18.63
N ALA A 15 -18.79 -31.49 18.83
CA ALA A 15 -17.52 -32.20 19.01
C ALA A 15 -16.77 -32.28 17.68
N GLU A 16 -17.47 -32.61 16.59
CA GLU A 16 -16.90 -32.59 15.24
C GLU A 16 -16.46 -31.18 14.82
N ALA A 17 -17.29 -30.15 15.08
CA ALA A 17 -16.96 -28.76 14.80
C ALA A 17 -15.69 -28.31 15.54
N GLN A 18 -15.55 -28.68 16.81
CA GLN A 18 -14.36 -28.37 17.61
C GLN A 18 -13.12 -29.08 17.04
N ARG A 19 -13.21 -30.37 16.70
CA ARG A 19 -12.10 -31.15 16.12
C ARG A 19 -11.61 -30.52 14.81
N LEU A 20 -12.52 -30.17 13.89
CA LEU A 20 -12.16 -29.57 12.59
C LEU A 20 -11.59 -28.16 12.74
N LYS A 21 -12.12 -27.37 13.69
CA LYS A 21 -11.56 -26.06 14.04
C LYS A 21 -10.13 -26.19 14.56
N GLU A 22 -9.87 -27.09 15.50
CA GLU A 22 -8.53 -27.33 16.05
C GLU A 22 -7.57 -27.82 14.97
N SER A 23 -8.00 -28.78 14.15
CA SER A 23 -7.21 -29.30 13.01
C SER A 23 -6.76 -28.18 12.06
N LEU A 24 -7.69 -27.34 11.59
CA LEU A 24 -7.34 -26.24 10.68
C LEU A 24 -6.49 -25.17 11.37
N SER A 25 -6.77 -24.87 12.64
CA SER A 25 -6.00 -23.86 13.38
C SER A 25 -4.55 -24.31 13.59
N ASN A 26 -4.34 -25.59 13.88
CA ASN A 26 -3.00 -26.19 14.02
C ASN A 26 -2.27 -26.15 12.68
N LEU A 27 -2.93 -26.56 11.59
CA LEU A 27 -2.34 -26.55 10.24
C LEU A 27 -1.91 -25.13 9.81
N LEU A 28 -2.73 -24.11 10.08
CA LEU A 28 -2.37 -22.71 9.81
C LEU A 28 -1.27 -22.18 10.73
N SER A 29 -1.09 -22.76 11.92
CA SER A 29 0.02 -22.39 12.81
C SER A 29 1.34 -23.05 12.42
N GLU A 30 1.28 -24.26 11.85
CA GLU A 30 2.44 -25.05 11.43
C GLU A 30 2.95 -24.64 10.04
N HIS A 31 2.07 -24.19 9.14
CA HIS A 31 2.42 -23.85 7.76
C HIS A 31 2.23 -22.37 7.45
N GLN A 32 3.32 -21.60 7.52
CA GLN A 32 3.33 -20.15 7.30
C GLN A 32 2.83 -19.74 5.91
N GLN A 33 3.12 -20.51 4.85
CA GLN A 33 2.65 -20.24 3.49
C GLN A 33 1.11 -20.23 3.38
N ILE A 34 0.43 -21.24 3.95
CA ILE A 34 -1.03 -21.30 3.96
C ILE A 34 -1.61 -20.19 4.84
N LYS A 35 -0.92 -19.84 5.94
CA LYS A 35 -1.30 -18.73 6.81
C LYS A 35 -1.28 -17.38 6.09
N LEU A 36 -0.27 -17.13 5.24
CA LEU A 36 -0.18 -15.93 4.42
C LEU A 36 -1.35 -15.85 3.43
N LEU A 37 -1.66 -16.95 2.74
CA LEU A 37 -2.82 -17.03 1.84
C LEU A 37 -4.14 -16.80 2.58
N ALA A 38 -4.25 -17.30 3.82
CA ALA A 38 -5.42 -17.17 4.68
C ALA A 38 -5.64 -15.75 5.26
N GLN A 39 -4.75 -14.79 4.99
CA GLN A 39 -4.99 -13.38 5.35
C GLN A 39 -6.10 -12.76 4.49
N ASN A 40 -6.29 -13.25 3.25
CA ASN A 40 -7.39 -12.84 2.41
C ASN A 40 -8.69 -13.53 2.87
N PRO A 41 -9.75 -12.79 3.26
CA PRO A 41 -10.98 -13.39 3.77
C PRO A 41 -11.65 -14.39 2.82
N LEU A 42 -11.53 -14.20 1.51
CA LEU A 42 -12.06 -15.12 0.52
C LEU A 42 -11.25 -16.43 0.50
N LEU A 43 -9.91 -16.33 0.45
CA LEU A 43 -9.05 -17.50 0.48
C LEU A 43 -9.18 -18.25 1.80
N LEU A 44 -9.30 -17.56 2.94
CA LEU A 44 -9.58 -18.19 4.22
C LEU A 44 -10.89 -18.98 4.19
N THR A 45 -11.93 -18.44 3.56
CA THR A 45 -13.22 -19.14 3.41
C THR A 45 -13.06 -20.39 2.54
N ILE A 46 -12.34 -20.29 1.42
CA ILE A 46 -12.08 -21.39 0.49
C ILE A 46 -11.20 -22.47 1.13
N ILE A 47 -10.13 -22.10 1.82
CA ILE A 47 -9.28 -23.01 2.62
C ILE A 47 -10.13 -23.74 3.65
N THR A 48 -11.00 -23.02 4.36
CA THR A 48 -11.90 -23.62 5.37
C THR A 48 -12.89 -24.61 4.73
N LEU A 49 -13.41 -24.28 3.55
CA LEU A 49 -14.27 -25.15 2.74
C LEU A 49 -13.52 -26.41 2.26
N ILE A 50 -12.35 -26.26 1.64
CA ILE A 50 -11.52 -27.38 1.18
C ILE A 50 -11.17 -28.29 2.34
N HIS A 51 -10.72 -27.75 3.47
CA HIS A 51 -10.39 -28.54 4.67
C HIS A 51 -11.60 -29.32 5.18
N ARG A 52 -12.82 -28.76 5.09
CA ARG A 52 -14.05 -29.48 5.47
C ARG A 52 -14.30 -30.71 4.59
N TYR A 53 -14.10 -30.60 3.27
CA TYR A 53 -14.49 -31.65 2.32
C TYR A 53 -13.37 -32.66 2.00
N HIS A 54 -12.12 -32.22 1.99
CA HIS A 54 -10.97 -33.04 1.58
C HIS A 54 -10.03 -33.41 2.74
N PHE A 55 -10.21 -32.82 3.93
CA PHE A 55 -9.43 -33.01 5.17
C PHE A 55 -7.92 -32.68 5.08
N ARG A 56 -7.31 -32.77 3.90
CA ARG A 56 -5.91 -32.40 3.62
C ARG A 56 -5.88 -31.16 2.75
N LEU A 57 -5.13 -30.15 3.20
CA LEU A 57 -4.85 -28.96 2.41
C LEU A 57 -3.52 -29.15 1.66
N PRO A 58 -3.47 -28.82 0.36
CA PRO A 58 -2.21 -28.77 -0.35
C PRO A 58 -1.33 -27.66 0.23
N LEU A 59 -0.03 -27.89 0.24
CA LEU A 59 0.96 -26.91 0.68
C LEU A 59 1.31 -25.92 -0.43
N GLU A 60 1.27 -26.38 -1.68
CA GLU A 60 1.59 -25.57 -2.86
C GLU A 60 0.40 -24.68 -3.26
N ARG A 61 0.68 -23.40 -3.55
CA ARG A 61 -0.33 -22.38 -3.86
C ARG A 61 -1.19 -22.74 -5.08
N TYR A 62 -0.59 -23.22 -6.16
CA TYR A 62 -1.33 -23.59 -7.38
C TYR A 62 -2.27 -24.79 -7.13
N GLN A 63 -1.87 -25.77 -6.32
CA GLN A 63 -2.72 -26.92 -5.95
C GLN A 63 -3.90 -26.49 -5.08
N LEU A 64 -3.72 -25.48 -4.23
CA LEU A 64 -4.83 -24.91 -3.49
C LEU A 64 -5.84 -24.25 -4.43
N TYR A 65 -5.37 -23.54 -5.45
CA TYR A 65 -6.24 -22.94 -6.47
C TYR A 65 -6.90 -23.99 -7.36
N ASP A 66 -6.20 -25.06 -7.67
CA ASP A 66 -6.75 -26.23 -8.36
C ASP A 66 -7.97 -26.80 -7.63
N GLN A 67 -7.79 -27.13 -6.35
CA GLN A 67 -8.88 -27.65 -5.52
C GLN A 67 -9.98 -26.61 -5.28
N ALA A 68 -9.62 -25.33 -5.18
CA ALA A 68 -10.59 -24.26 -5.05
C ALA A 68 -11.46 -24.12 -6.29
N VAL A 69 -10.88 -24.17 -7.49
CA VAL A 69 -11.61 -24.14 -8.76
C VAL A 69 -12.53 -25.36 -8.87
N ASP A 70 -12.02 -26.55 -8.59
CA ASP A 70 -12.84 -27.76 -8.59
C ASP A 70 -13.99 -27.68 -7.59
N LEU A 71 -13.73 -27.21 -6.37
CA LEU A 71 -14.78 -26.98 -5.36
C LEU A 71 -15.79 -25.96 -5.86
N LEU A 72 -15.34 -24.81 -6.40
CA LEU A 72 -16.19 -23.76 -6.95
C LEU A 72 -16.94 -24.17 -8.22
N LEU A 73 -16.59 -25.30 -8.86
CA LEU A 73 -17.30 -25.90 -9.99
C LEU A 73 -18.19 -27.09 -9.59
N THR A 74 -17.95 -27.70 -8.42
CA THR A 74 -18.62 -28.95 -7.98
C THR A 74 -19.51 -28.81 -6.75
N SER A 75 -19.27 -27.85 -5.85
CA SER A 75 -20.00 -27.67 -4.59
C SER A 75 -21.44 -27.14 -4.75
N TRP A 76 -22.02 -27.31 -5.93
CA TRP A 76 -23.28 -26.70 -6.37
C TRP A 76 -24.52 -27.46 -5.89
N ASP A 77 -24.39 -28.64 -5.24
CA ASP A 77 -25.56 -29.47 -4.92
C ASP A 77 -25.40 -30.50 -3.77
N ASN A 78 -24.43 -30.36 -2.86
CA ASN A 78 -24.18 -31.39 -1.81
C ASN A 78 -24.82 -31.09 -0.43
N GLN A 79 -26.13 -30.83 -0.41
CA GLN A 79 -26.95 -31.26 0.73
C GLN A 79 -28.11 -32.11 0.21
N PRO A 80 -28.10 -33.45 0.42
CA PRO A 80 -29.30 -34.25 0.20
C PRO A 80 -30.34 -33.85 1.25
N ASP A 81 -31.36 -33.10 0.84
CA ASP A 81 -32.53 -32.85 1.69
C ASP A 81 -33.35 -34.14 1.79
N ILE A 82 -33.14 -34.89 2.87
CA ILE A 82 -33.77 -36.20 3.15
C ILE A 82 -35.31 -36.09 3.17
N ASN A 83 -35.86 -34.88 3.36
CA ASN A 83 -37.30 -34.67 3.55
C ASN A 83 -38.02 -34.00 2.36
N LYS A 84 -37.38 -33.88 1.20
CA LYS A 84 -38.04 -33.45 -0.04
C LYS A 84 -37.64 -34.36 -1.20
N PRO A 85 -38.55 -35.19 -1.74
CA PRO A 85 -38.30 -35.81 -3.03
C PRO A 85 -38.32 -34.71 -4.09
N ASP A 86 -37.11 -34.29 -4.49
CA ASP A 86 -36.72 -33.66 -5.76
C ASP A 86 -37.83 -32.93 -6.52
N ILE A 87 -37.98 -31.63 -6.25
CA ILE A 87 -38.75 -30.73 -7.10
C ILE A 87 -37.89 -29.46 -7.31
N SER A 88 -37.02 -29.51 -8.32
CA SER A 88 -36.42 -28.39 -9.09
C SER A 88 -34.87 -28.26 -9.15
N ASN A 89 -34.13 -29.28 -9.60
CA ASN A 89 -32.81 -29.03 -10.22
C ASN A 89 -32.52 -29.88 -11.48
N ASN A 90 -33.56 -30.17 -12.25
CA ASN A 90 -33.44 -30.78 -13.58
C ASN A 90 -33.03 -29.74 -14.66
N GLN A 91 -31.83 -29.15 -14.51
CA GLN A 91 -31.03 -28.62 -15.62
C GLN A 91 -29.57 -29.06 -15.45
N LYS A 92 -29.35 -30.38 -15.39
CA LYS A 92 -28.05 -30.95 -15.75
C LYS A 92 -27.68 -30.42 -17.14
N LEU A 93 -26.47 -29.87 -17.28
CA LEU A 93 -25.92 -29.53 -18.58
C LEU A 93 -26.15 -30.71 -19.52
N LYS A 94 -26.77 -30.45 -20.68
CA LYS A 94 -27.16 -31.47 -21.64
C LYS A 94 -25.96 -32.02 -22.40
N TYR A 95 -24.94 -31.18 -22.63
CA TYR A 95 -23.81 -31.48 -23.50
C TYR A 95 -22.45 -31.43 -22.78
N LEU A 96 -22.38 -30.77 -21.61
CA LEU A 96 -21.12 -30.52 -20.90
C LEU A 96 -21.01 -31.37 -19.63
N GLY A 97 -19.85 -32.02 -19.45
CA GLY A 97 -19.41 -32.59 -18.18
C GLY A 97 -18.53 -31.62 -17.39
N LEU A 98 -18.12 -32.02 -16.18
CA LEU A 98 -17.27 -31.19 -15.30
C LEU A 98 -15.93 -30.81 -15.95
N ASN A 99 -15.28 -31.75 -16.64
CA ASN A 99 -14.02 -31.47 -17.35
C ASN A 99 -14.22 -30.44 -18.48
N ASP A 100 -15.36 -30.47 -19.17
CA ASP A 100 -15.67 -29.47 -20.19
C ASP A 100 -15.89 -28.10 -19.55
N CYS A 101 -16.60 -28.03 -18.43
CA CYS A 101 -16.79 -26.79 -17.68
C CYS A 101 -15.46 -26.20 -17.24
N ARG A 102 -14.57 -27.03 -16.70
CA ARG A 102 -13.23 -26.61 -16.27
C ARG A 102 -12.41 -26.10 -17.45
N ARG A 103 -12.37 -26.84 -18.57
CA ARG A 103 -11.70 -26.40 -19.81
C ARG A 103 -12.24 -25.05 -20.31
N LEU A 104 -13.56 -24.85 -20.26
CA LEU A 104 -14.17 -23.57 -20.63
C LEU A 104 -13.77 -22.43 -19.67
N MET A 105 -13.57 -22.71 -18.37
CA MET A 105 -13.10 -21.71 -17.41
C MET A 105 -11.64 -21.31 -17.66
N GLU A 106 -10.77 -22.25 -18.00
CA GLU A 106 -9.36 -22.00 -18.34
C GLU A 106 -9.28 -21.06 -19.56
N ARG A 107 -10.01 -21.39 -20.63
CA ARG A 107 -10.09 -20.57 -21.84
C ARG A 107 -10.70 -19.20 -21.57
N LEU A 108 -11.69 -19.11 -20.67
CA LEU A 108 -12.28 -17.83 -20.28
C LEU A 108 -11.30 -16.99 -19.48
N GLY A 109 -10.56 -17.60 -18.55
CA GLY A 109 -9.52 -16.95 -17.75
C GLY A 109 -8.48 -16.29 -18.63
N TYR A 110 -7.91 -17.06 -19.57
CA TYR A 110 -6.96 -16.55 -20.56
C TYR A 110 -7.54 -15.46 -21.46
N TRP A 111 -8.76 -15.65 -21.97
CA TRP A 111 -9.40 -14.64 -22.82
C TRP A 111 -9.66 -13.34 -22.06
N MET A 112 -10.16 -13.40 -20.82
CA MET A 112 -10.35 -12.21 -19.99
C MET A 112 -9.03 -11.50 -19.71
N HIS A 113 -8.02 -12.27 -19.29
CA HIS A 113 -6.72 -11.74 -18.93
C HIS A 113 -6.02 -11.04 -20.12
N THR A 114 -6.09 -11.62 -21.32
CA THR A 114 -5.51 -11.02 -22.54
C THR A 114 -6.28 -9.78 -23.03
N GLN A 115 -7.59 -9.70 -22.77
CA GLN A 115 -8.38 -8.51 -23.10
C GLN A 115 -8.12 -7.34 -22.15
N GLU A 116 -7.65 -7.61 -20.92
CA GLU A 116 -7.16 -6.61 -19.95
C GLU A 116 -5.95 -5.88 -20.50
N SER A 117 -4.93 -6.67 -20.89
CA SER A 117 -3.67 -6.17 -21.45
C SER A 117 -3.88 -5.28 -22.69
N LYS A 118 -4.90 -5.58 -23.52
CA LYS A 118 -5.24 -4.75 -24.70
C LYS A 118 -5.90 -3.40 -24.35
N LYS A 119 -6.62 -3.31 -23.22
CA LYS A 119 -7.27 -2.06 -22.77
C LYS A 119 -6.30 -1.15 -22.01
N GLU A 120 -5.36 -1.72 -21.26
CA GLU A 120 -4.34 -0.96 -20.52
C GLU A 120 -3.41 -0.15 -21.43
N LYS A 121 -3.10 -0.65 -22.64
CA LYS A 121 -2.34 0.11 -23.66
C LYS A 121 -3.05 1.38 -24.15
N GLY A 122 -4.33 1.60 -23.82
CA GLY A 122 -5.14 2.73 -24.30
C GLY A 122 -5.52 3.79 -23.25
N LYS A 123 -5.68 3.44 -21.96
CA LYS A 123 -6.00 4.38 -20.86
C LYS A 123 -5.56 3.82 -19.52
N LYS A 124 -4.87 4.62 -18.70
CA LYS A 124 -4.63 4.36 -17.26
C LYS A 124 -5.95 4.33 -16.51
N GLN A 125 -6.57 3.16 -16.38
CA GLN A 125 -7.57 2.89 -15.34
C GLN A 125 -6.91 2.12 -14.21
N LYS A 126 -7.33 2.39 -12.98
CA LYS A 126 -6.93 1.62 -11.79
C LYS A 126 -7.29 0.15 -11.99
N GLU A 127 -6.37 -0.74 -11.61
CA GLU A 127 -6.56 -2.20 -11.52
C GLU A 127 -7.99 -2.54 -11.08
N GLY A 128 -8.85 -2.85 -12.04
CA GLY A 128 -10.26 -3.06 -11.84
C GLY A 128 -10.65 -4.32 -12.55
N ARG A 129 -11.28 -5.26 -11.83
CA ARG A 129 -11.71 -6.55 -12.37
C ARG A 129 -12.48 -6.34 -13.68
N ILE A 130 -12.07 -7.03 -14.74
CA ILE A 130 -12.82 -7.00 -16.00
C ILE A 130 -14.23 -7.49 -15.77
N VAL A 131 -15.17 -6.66 -16.17
CA VAL A 131 -16.59 -6.99 -16.21
C VAL A 131 -16.99 -7.21 -17.67
N ILE A 132 -17.46 -8.42 -17.99
CA ILE A 132 -18.02 -8.75 -19.31
C ILE A 132 -19.53 -8.66 -19.26
N ASN A 133 -20.15 -8.16 -20.32
CA ASN A 133 -21.60 -8.17 -20.43
C ASN A 133 -22.14 -9.60 -20.58
N ARG A 134 -23.28 -9.89 -19.93
CA ARG A 134 -23.98 -11.17 -19.99
C ARG A 134 -24.14 -11.75 -21.41
N ASP A 135 -24.58 -10.95 -22.36
CA ASP A 135 -24.85 -11.41 -23.72
C ASP A 135 -23.56 -11.70 -24.49
N GLU A 136 -22.52 -10.90 -24.26
CA GLU A 136 -21.17 -11.14 -24.79
C GLU A 136 -20.60 -12.46 -24.24
N LEU A 137 -20.74 -12.70 -22.93
CA LEU A 137 -20.29 -13.92 -22.28
C LEU A 137 -21.05 -15.16 -22.78
N ILE A 138 -22.37 -15.07 -22.94
CA ILE A 138 -23.19 -16.16 -23.52
C ILE A 138 -22.79 -16.41 -24.98
N ALA A 139 -22.53 -15.36 -25.76
CA ALA A 139 -22.08 -15.49 -27.14
C ALA A 139 -20.69 -16.15 -27.23
N TRP A 140 -19.78 -15.76 -26.33
CA TRP A 140 -18.46 -16.36 -26.21
C TRP A 140 -18.57 -17.86 -25.87
N PHE A 141 -19.24 -18.22 -24.77
CA PHE A 141 -19.47 -19.62 -24.41
C PHE A 141 -20.18 -20.41 -25.52
N GLY A 142 -21.16 -19.80 -26.20
CA GLY A 142 -21.87 -20.44 -27.29
C GLY A 142 -20.95 -20.86 -28.44
N ARG A 143 -19.95 -20.04 -28.79
CA ARG A 143 -18.93 -20.38 -29.81
C ARG A 143 -17.99 -21.48 -29.32
N GLU A 144 -17.56 -21.40 -28.06
CA GLU A 144 -16.65 -22.40 -27.50
C GLU A 144 -17.32 -23.77 -27.34
N ILE A 145 -18.55 -23.81 -26.86
CA ILE A 145 -19.35 -25.04 -26.74
C ILE A 145 -19.66 -25.63 -28.11
N GLN A 146 -20.01 -24.79 -29.09
CA GLN A 146 -20.22 -25.24 -30.47
C GLN A 146 -18.98 -25.94 -31.01
N THR A 147 -17.80 -25.37 -30.80
CA THR A 147 -16.53 -25.94 -31.27
C THR A 147 -16.21 -27.23 -30.53
N LEU A 148 -16.33 -27.22 -29.20
CA LEU A 148 -15.98 -28.34 -28.33
C LEU A 148 -16.88 -29.57 -28.55
N LYS A 149 -18.18 -29.35 -28.78
CA LYS A 149 -19.19 -30.42 -28.87
C LYS A 149 -19.71 -30.66 -30.28
N GLN A 150 -19.30 -29.84 -31.25
CA GLN A 150 -19.73 -29.92 -32.65
C GLN A 150 -21.26 -29.92 -32.81
N ILE A 151 -21.95 -29.08 -32.02
CA ILE A 151 -23.41 -28.93 -32.04
C ILE A 151 -23.84 -27.63 -32.72
N GLN A 152 -25.14 -27.50 -33.01
CA GLN A 152 -25.70 -26.29 -33.60
C GLN A 152 -25.56 -25.09 -32.64
N LEU A 153 -25.27 -23.89 -33.19
CA LEU A 153 -25.04 -22.69 -32.38
C LEU A 153 -26.23 -22.33 -31.48
N TYR A 154 -27.46 -22.62 -31.91
CA TYR A 154 -28.64 -22.35 -31.09
C TYR A 154 -28.66 -23.25 -29.83
N ASP A 155 -28.31 -24.53 -29.96
CA ASP A 155 -28.20 -25.47 -28.84
C ASP A 155 -27.02 -25.08 -27.94
N ALA A 156 -25.89 -24.69 -28.52
CA ALA A 156 -24.72 -24.23 -27.79
C ALA A 156 -25.00 -22.95 -26.99
N LYS A 157 -25.75 -21.98 -27.54
CA LYS A 157 -26.18 -20.78 -26.80
C LYS A 157 -27.17 -21.09 -25.68
N ALA A 158 -28.07 -22.06 -25.88
CA ALA A 158 -28.96 -22.53 -24.83
C ALA A 158 -28.17 -23.19 -23.69
N GLU A 159 -27.18 -24.01 -24.03
CA GLU A 159 -26.28 -24.64 -23.07
C GLU A 159 -25.39 -23.62 -22.34
N ALA A 160 -24.86 -22.62 -23.05
CA ALA A 160 -24.11 -21.49 -22.47
C ALA A 160 -24.92 -20.74 -21.40
N LYS A 161 -26.22 -20.53 -21.62
CA LYS A 161 -27.11 -19.92 -20.62
C LYS A 161 -27.27 -20.79 -19.38
N ARG A 162 -27.36 -22.11 -19.53
CA ARG A 162 -27.40 -23.07 -18.40
C ARG A 162 -26.08 -23.04 -17.64
N LEU A 163 -24.96 -23.10 -18.36
CA LEU A 163 -23.63 -23.02 -17.77
C LEU A 163 -23.46 -21.72 -16.97
N LEU A 164 -23.80 -20.56 -17.55
CA LEU A 164 -23.67 -19.28 -16.85
C LEU A 164 -24.49 -19.23 -15.56
N ASN A 165 -25.71 -19.77 -15.56
CA ASN A 165 -26.52 -19.88 -14.34
C ASN A 165 -25.92 -20.84 -13.30
N LEU A 166 -25.18 -21.85 -13.76
CA LEU A 166 -24.46 -22.84 -12.95
C LEU A 166 -23.03 -22.42 -12.57
N ILE A 167 -22.49 -21.29 -13.03
CA ILE A 167 -21.14 -20.85 -12.61
C ILE A 167 -21.15 -19.47 -11.95
N SER A 168 -22.30 -18.80 -11.91
CA SER A 168 -22.47 -17.48 -11.30
C SER A 168 -23.21 -17.50 -9.97
N VAL A 169 -22.71 -16.72 -9.01
CA VAL A 169 -23.43 -16.38 -7.79
C VAL A 169 -24.40 -15.24 -8.09
N ARG A 170 -25.71 -15.46 -7.91
CA ARG A 170 -26.71 -14.39 -7.99
C ARG A 170 -26.75 -13.62 -6.67
N VAL A 171 -26.43 -12.34 -6.70
CA VAL A 171 -26.81 -11.43 -5.62
C VAL A 171 -28.30 -11.19 -5.76
N ALA A 172 -29.11 -11.69 -4.82
CA ALA A 172 -30.54 -11.43 -4.83
C ALA A 172 -30.78 -9.91 -4.85
N ALA A 173 -31.46 -9.42 -5.88
CA ALA A 173 -31.98 -8.06 -5.87
C ALA A 173 -32.82 -7.90 -4.60
N ARG A 174 -32.59 -6.80 -3.86
CA ARG A 174 -33.43 -6.42 -2.72
C ARG A 174 -34.82 -6.06 -3.25
N THR A 175 -35.66 -7.06 -3.51
CA THR A 175 -37.09 -6.87 -3.68
C THR A 175 -37.74 -7.03 -2.31
N GLU A 176 -38.54 -6.04 -1.92
CA GLU A 176 -39.11 -5.81 -0.59
C GLU A 176 -40.13 -6.88 -0.11
N HIS A 177 -40.13 -8.08 -0.67
CA HIS A 177 -41.00 -9.18 -0.22
C HIS A 177 -40.20 -10.36 0.28
N ARG A 178 -39.99 -10.34 1.60
CA ARG A 178 -39.46 -11.43 2.41
C ARG A 178 -40.44 -12.60 2.37
N VAL A 179 -40.10 -13.63 1.61
CA VAL A 179 -40.36 -15.02 2.04
C VAL A 179 -39.00 -15.64 2.24
N ALA A 180 -38.82 -16.28 3.40
CA ALA A 180 -37.57 -16.86 3.85
C ALA A 180 -37.05 -17.94 2.88
N ALA A 181 -36.34 -17.54 1.85
CA ALA A 181 -35.39 -18.41 1.17
C ALA A 181 -34.26 -18.65 2.17
N ARG A 182 -34.20 -19.86 2.73
CA ARG A 182 -33.02 -20.33 3.46
C ARG A 182 -31.80 -20.00 2.61
N THR A 183 -30.78 -19.44 3.25
CA THR A 183 -29.46 -19.14 2.67
C THR A 183 -28.83 -20.41 2.11
N GLU A 184 -29.21 -20.79 0.90
CA GLU A 184 -28.46 -21.67 0.03
C GLU A 184 -27.22 -20.87 -0.40
N HIS A 185 -26.10 -21.10 0.28
CA HIS A 185 -24.81 -20.53 -0.10
C HIS A 185 -24.38 -21.15 -1.44
N ARG A 186 -24.92 -20.65 -2.56
CA ARG A 186 -24.38 -21.00 -3.89
C ARG A 186 -23.02 -20.33 -4.03
N THR A 187 -21.97 -21.14 -3.97
CA THR A 187 -20.61 -20.73 -4.30
C THR A 187 -20.42 -20.90 -5.80
N GLY A 188 -19.86 -19.87 -6.46
CA GLY A 188 -19.56 -19.94 -7.87
C GLY A 188 -18.34 -19.12 -8.25
N ILE A 189 -17.70 -19.54 -9.34
CA ILE A 189 -16.42 -18.96 -9.77
C ILE A 189 -16.60 -17.57 -10.41
N LEU A 190 -17.79 -17.28 -10.95
CA LEU A 190 -18.18 -15.96 -11.45
C LEU A 190 -19.14 -15.25 -10.49
N THR A 191 -19.04 -13.92 -10.46
CA THR A 191 -19.92 -13.03 -9.71
C THR A 191 -20.59 -12.04 -10.64
N GLN A 192 -21.88 -11.78 -10.42
CA GLN A 192 -22.59 -10.73 -11.13
C GLN A 192 -22.25 -9.36 -10.53
N GLN A 193 -21.77 -8.45 -11.35
CA GLN A 193 -21.40 -7.06 -11.01
C GLN A 193 -22.36 -6.11 -11.73
N GLY A 194 -23.14 -5.34 -10.97
CA GLY A 194 -24.17 -4.45 -11.53
C GLY A 194 -25.34 -5.21 -12.17
N LEU A 195 -26.03 -4.57 -13.12
CA LEU A 195 -27.25 -5.12 -13.74
C LEU A 195 -26.95 -6.31 -14.67
N ASP A 196 -25.89 -6.26 -15.49
CA ASP A 196 -25.61 -7.27 -16.53
C ASP A 196 -24.12 -7.63 -16.69
N GLY A 197 -23.28 -7.33 -15.70
CA GLY A 197 -21.85 -7.60 -15.74
C GLY A 197 -21.44 -8.89 -15.04
N TYR A 198 -20.42 -9.59 -15.53
CA TYR A 198 -19.82 -10.76 -14.90
C TYR A 198 -18.30 -10.63 -14.79
N ALA A 199 -17.75 -11.03 -13.64
CA ALA A 199 -16.32 -11.10 -13.39
C ALA A 199 -15.98 -12.33 -12.54
N PHE A 200 -14.74 -12.80 -12.58
CA PHE A 200 -14.25 -13.79 -11.63
C PHE A 200 -14.42 -13.31 -10.19
N ILE A 201 -14.73 -14.23 -9.27
CA ILE A 201 -14.88 -13.93 -7.84
C ILE A 201 -13.61 -13.29 -7.24
N HIS A 202 -12.45 -13.58 -7.84
CA HIS A 202 -11.16 -12.98 -7.52
C HIS A 202 -10.18 -13.06 -8.71
N LYS A 203 -9.27 -12.07 -8.84
CA LYS A 203 -8.25 -12.01 -9.91
C LYS A 203 -7.36 -13.27 -9.91
N ILE A 204 -6.93 -13.69 -8.73
CA ILE A 204 -6.13 -14.92 -8.54
C ILE A 204 -6.68 -16.19 -9.22
N PHE A 205 -8.00 -16.36 -9.33
CA PHE A 205 -8.59 -17.49 -10.04
C PHE A 205 -8.53 -17.30 -11.56
N GLN A 206 -8.71 -16.07 -12.02
CA GLN A 206 -8.49 -15.71 -13.43
C GLN A 206 -7.03 -15.97 -13.82
N ASP A 207 -6.06 -15.57 -12.98
CA ASP A 207 -4.64 -15.74 -13.25
C ASP A 207 -4.22 -17.22 -13.22
N TYR A 208 -4.72 -17.99 -12.25
CA TYR A 208 -4.53 -19.43 -12.21
C TYR A 208 -5.09 -20.13 -13.47
N LEU A 209 -6.33 -19.81 -13.85
CA LEU A 209 -6.98 -20.38 -15.04
C LEU A 209 -6.27 -19.96 -16.34
N CYS A 210 -5.73 -18.75 -16.39
CA CYS A 210 -4.88 -18.27 -17.48
C CYS A 210 -3.61 -19.13 -17.58
N ALA A 211 -2.93 -19.39 -16.46
CA ALA A 211 -1.76 -20.26 -16.42
C ALA A 211 -2.08 -21.70 -16.86
N GLN A 212 -3.25 -22.25 -16.48
CA GLN A 212 -3.71 -23.55 -16.96
C GLN A 212 -3.87 -23.58 -18.49
N GLU A 213 -4.46 -22.53 -19.07
CA GLU A 213 -4.66 -22.45 -20.52
C GLU A 213 -3.33 -22.49 -21.28
N ILE A 214 -2.33 -21.71 -20.83
CA ILE A 214 -1.02 -21.65 -21.48
C ILE A 214 -0.33 -23.01 -21.42
N ASN A 215 -0.39 -23.67 -20.26
CA ASN A 215 0.18 -25.01 -20.09
C ASN A 215 -0.54 -26.05 -20.97
N TYR A 216 -1.88 -25.96 -21.06
CA TYR A 216 -2.67 -26.82 -21.94
C TYR A 216 -2.30 -26.63 -23.41
N GLN A 217 -2.13 -25.39 -23.88
CA GLN A 217 -1.73 -25.11 -25.27
C GLN A 217 -0.36 -25.73 -25.57
N ALA A 218 0.61 -25.54 -24.67
CA ALA A 218 1.95 -26.11 -24.82
C ALA A 218 1.95 -27.65 -24.85
N ASP A 219 1.12 -28.29 -24.02
CA ASP A 219 1.01 -29.76 -24.02
C ASP A 219 0.20 -30.29 -25.22
N ASN A 220 -0.87 -29.61 -25.63
CA ASN A 220 -1.71 -30.02 -26.76
C ASN A 220 -1.01 -29.86 -28.12
N GLU A 221 -0.16 -28.85 -28.27
CA GLU A 221 0.65 -28.64 -29.48
C GLU A 221 2.02 -29.33 -29.41
N GLU A 222 2.33 -30.00 -28.29
CA GLU A 222 3.66 -30.55 -27.98
C GLU A 222 4.80 -29.52 -28.15
N ASN A 223 4.48 -28.24 -27.93
CA ASN A 223 5.35 -27.11 -28.20
C ASN A 223 5.60 -26.30 -26.92
N PHE A 224 6.76 -26.53 -26.28
CA PHE A 224 7.14 -25.79 -25.08
C PHE A 224 7.51 -24.33 -25.35
N ASP A 225 7.79 -23.96 -26.60
CA ASP A 225 8.14 -22.59 -26.95
C ASP A 225 6.98 -21.62 -26.74
N ILE A 226 5.73 -22.11 -26.66
CA ILE A 226 4.57 -21.31 -26.23
C ILE A 226 4.80 -20.71 -24.85
N ILE A 227 5.29 -21.50 -23.89
CA ILE A 227 5.57 -21.01 -22.52
C ILE A 227 6.75 -20.04 -22.54
N LEU A 228 7.81 -20.36 -23.29
CA LEU A 228 8.99 -19.50 -23.40
C LEU A 228 8.66 -18.14 -24.02
N THR A 229 7.83 -18.14 -25.07
CA THR A 229 7.35 -16.90 -25.72
C THR A 229 6.56 -16.03 -24.73
N HIS A 230 5.70 -16.63 -23.89
CA HIS A 230 4.98 -15.87 -22.87
C HIS A 230 5.91 -15.29 -21.80
N ILE A 231 6.97 -16.02 -21.42
CA ILE A 231 8.00 -15.49 -20.52
C ILE A 231 8.68 -14.29 -21.21
N GLN A 232 9.18 -14.45 -22.43
CA GLN A 232 9.86 -13.38 -23.17
C GLN A 232 8.99 -12.14 -23.40
N ASP A 233 7.71 -12.33 -23.75
CA ASP A 233 6.82 -11.22 -24.09
C ASP A 233 6.32 -10.44 -22.86
N TYR A 234 6.25 -11.09 -21.70
CA TYR A 234 5.56 -10.56 -20.52
C TYR A 234 6.38 -10.59 -19.21
N LEU A 235 7.68 -10.90 -19.27
CA LEU A 235 8.55 -10.81 -18.09
C LEU A 235 8.56 -9.36 -17.57
N HIS A 236 8.36 -9.20 -16.25
CA HIS A 236 8.19 -7.92 -15.55
C HIS A 236 6.95 -7.09 -15.91
N ASP A 237 6.02 -7.64 -16.70
CA ASP A 237 4.67 -7.08 -16.79
C ASP A 237 3.90 -7.45 -15.50
N SER A 238 3.59 -6.45 -14.68
CA SER A 238 2.88 -6.62 -13.41
C SER A 238 1.53 -7.32 -13.59
N HIS A 239 0.90 -7.20 -14.76
CA HIS A 239 -0.36 -7.87 -15.05
C HIS A 239 -0.19 -9.38 -15.19
N TRP A 240 0.93 -9.84 -15.76
CA TRP A 240 1.23 -11.24 -16.04
C TRP A 240 2.06 -11.94 -14.95
N GLN A 241 2.59 -11.20 -13.99
CA GLN A 241 3.51 -11.73 -12.96
C GLN A 241 2.96 -12.97 -12.23
N ASP A 242 1.73 -12.91 -11.70
CA ASP A 242 1.09 -14.05 -11.01
C ASP A 242 0.80 -15.22 -11.97
N VAL A 243 0.48 -14.94 -13.24
CA VAL A 243 0.23 -15.98 -14.26
C VAL A 243 1.51 -16.77 -14.53
N LEU A 244 2.63 -16.07 -14.79
CA LEU A 244 3.92 -16.70 -15.05
C LEU A 244 4.41 -17.49 -13.82
N LEU A 245 4.23 -16.94 -12.62
CA LEU A 245 4.63 -17.58 -11.38
C LEU A 245 3.86 -18.89 -11.14
N LEU A 246 2.52 -18.85 -11.28
CA LEU A 246 1.67 -20.04 -11.14
C LEU A 246 1.91 -21.05 -12.27
N LEU A 247 2.18 -20.58 -13.49
CA LEU A 247 2.52 -21.42 -14.64
C LEU A 247 3.80 -22.20 -14.40
N ILE A 248 4.87 -21.55 -13.91
CA ILE A 248 6.17 -22.21 -13.68
C ILE A 248 6.07 -23.20 -12.52
N ALA A 249 5.37 -22.84 -11.44
CA ALA A 249 5.25 -23.66 -10.23
C ALA A 249 4.61 -25.05 -10.45
N GLN A 250 3.81 -25.20 -11.50
CA GLN A 250 3.14 -26.46 -11.87
C GLN A 250 3.87 -27.28 -12.94
N LEU A 251 4.94 -26.75 -13.54
CA LEU A 251 5.67 -27.46 -14.59
C LEU A 251 6.42 -28.67 -14.03
N LYS A 252 6.56 -29.70 -14.87
CA LYS A 252 7.44 -30.83 -14.58
C LYS A 252 8.89 -30.34 -14.38
N PRO A 253 9.69 -31.00 -13.52
CA PRO A 253 11.06 -30.60 -13.16
C PRO A 253 11.90 -30.03 -14.32
N LYS A 254 12.05 -30.78 -15.42
CA LYS A 254 12.87 -30.35 -16.58
C LYS A 254 12.30 -29.13 -17.32
N LYS A 255 10.97 -29.02 -17.41
CA LYS A 255 10.30 -27.87 -18.05
C LYS A 255 10.44 -26.63 -17.17
N ALA A 256 10.28 -26.77 -15.85
CA ALA A 256 10.49 -25.69 -14.89
C ALA A 256 11.94 -25.16 -14.95
N ALA A 257 12.94 -26.05 -14.97
CA ALA A 257 14.35 -25.65 -15.12
C ALA A 257 14.60 -24.86 -16.40
N LYS A 258 14.06 -25.32 -17.55
CA LYS A 258 14.18 -24.61 -18.83
C LYS A 258 13.51 -23.22 -18.78
N ALA A 259 12.34 -23.11 -18.17
CA ALA A 259 11.65 -21.82 -18.01
C ALA A 259 12.43 -20.84 -17.11
N ILE A 260 12.97 -21.31 -15.99
CA ILE A 260 13.78 -20.49 -15.08
C ILE A 260 15.09 -20.06 -15.74
N GLN A 261 15.72 -20.94 -16.53
CA GLN A 261 16.89 -20.57 -17.32
C GLN A 261 16.57 -19.49 -18.36
N GLU A 262 15.40 -19.56 -19.00
CA GLU A 262 14.95 -18.52 -19.94
C GLU A 262 14.80 -17.16 -19.26
N ILE A 263 14.26 -17.12 -18.03
CA ILE A 263 14.17 -15.91 -17.23
C ILE A 263 15.56 -15.30 -17.01
N LEU A 264 16.54 -16.10 -16.57
CA LEU A 264 17.89 -15.61 -16.31
C LEU A 264 18.64 -15.17 -17.58
N ASN A 265 18.27 -15.71 -18.74
CA ASN A 265 18.89 -15.37 -20.03
C ASN A 265 18.23 -14.17 -20.72
N HIS A 266 17.13 -13.65 -20.17
CA HIS A 266 16.32 -12.63 -20.82
C HIS A 266 17.07 -11.29 -20.99
N ASP A 267 18.02 -10.97 -20.08
CA ASP A 267 18.79 -9.72 -20.05
C ASP A 267 17.86 -8.50 -20.13
N SER A 268 16.89 -8.46 -19.20
CA SER A 268 15.91 -7.37 -19.13
C SER A 268 16.58 -6.00 -19.02
N GLU A 269 15.87 -4.96 -19.46
CA GLU A 269 16.38 -3.59 -19.35
C GLU A 269 16.80 -3.30 -17.89
N TYR A 270 17.99 -2.74 -17.69
CA TYR A 270 18.56 -2.45 -16.36
C TYR A 270 18.82 -3.67 -15.45
N GLU A 271 18.83 -4.90 -15.98
CA GLU A 271 19.08 -6.12 -15.16
C GLU A 271 20.39 -6.05 -14.37
N SER A 272 21.43 -5.48 -14.98
CA SER A 272 22.73 -5.26 -14.34
C SER A 272 22.63 -4.50 -13.01
N TRP A 273 21.66 -3.59 -12.87
CA TRP A 273 21.46 -2.75 -11.69
C TRP A 273 20.32 -3.21 -10.80
N LEU A 274 19.22 -3.67 -11.40
CA LEU A 274 17.99 -3.98 -10.66
C LEU A 274 17.87 -5.47 -10.30
N HIS A 275 18.58 -6.37 -10.99
CA HIS A 275 18.51 -7.81 -10.74
C HIS A 275 17.09 -8.39 -10.81
N ARG A 276 16.22 -7.84 -11.67
CA ARG A 276 14.80 -8.21 -11.75
C ARG A 276 14.62 -9.65 -12.23
N ASP A 277 15.39 -10.08 -13.23
CA ASP A 277 15.36 -11.45 -13.75
C ASP A 277 15.78 -12.44 -12.66
N LEU A 278 16.89 -12.15 -11.97
CA LEU A 278 17.36 -12.96 -10.84
C LEU A 278 16.31 -13.03 -9.71
N LEU A 279 15.73 -11.90 -9.32
CA LEU A 279 14.74 -11.84 -8.24
C LEU A 279 13.44 -12.58 -8.62
N PHE A 280 13.00 -12.48 -9.87
CA PHE A 280 11.82 -13.22 -10.34
C PHE A 280 12.08 -14.73 -10.43
N ALA A 281 13.25 -15.16 -10.91
CA ALA A 281 13.68 -16.55 -10.89
C ALA A 281 13.72 -17.11 -9.45
N ALA A 282 14.23 -16.32 -8.51
CA ALA A 282 14.23 -16.67 -7.09
C ALA A 282 12.82 -16.71 -6.46
N THR A 283 11.90 -15.88 -6.94
CA THR A 283 10.49 -15.92 -6.52
C THR A 283 9.81 -17.20 -7.02
N CYS A 284 10.12 -17.64 -8.24
CA CYS A 284 9.67 -18.93 -8.76
C CYS A 284 10.16 -20.12 -7.91
N LEU A 285 11.39 -20.05 -7.39
CA LEU A 285 11.92 -21.03 -6.45
C LEU A 285 11.17 -21.09 -5.12
N ALA A 286 10.74 -19.93 -4.60
CA ALA A 286 10.00 -19.88 -3.34
C ALA A 286 8.60 -20.49 -3.45
N GLU A 287 7.98 -20.46 -4.63
CA GLU A 287 6.65 -21.05 -4.88
C GLU A 287 6.68 -22.56 -5.04
N ASN A 288 7.67 -23.12 -5.75
CA ASN A 288 7.87 -24.57 -5.80
C ASN A 288 9.35 -24.97 -6.03
N PRO A 289 10.13 -25.21 -4.97
CA PRO A 289 11.56 -25.49 -5.09
C PRO A 289 11.90 -26.91 -5.58
N GLN A 290 11.02 -27.88 -5.36
CA GLN A 290 11.31 -29.30 -5.60
C GLN A 290 11.57 -29.61 -7.08
N PRO A 291 10.74 -29.12 -8.03
CA PRO A 291 10.99 -29.32 -9.45
C PRO A 291 12.39 -28.89 -9.89
N LEU A 292 12.88 -27.73 -9.44
CA LEU A 292 14.20 -27.27 -9.86
C LEU A 292 15.32 -28.08 -9.22
N LYS A 293 15.28 -28.31 -7.90
CA LYS A 293 16.33 -29.05 -7.19
C LYS A 293 16.57 -30.45 -7.78
N ILE A 294 15.49 -31.12 -8.20
CA ILE A 294 15.55 -32.46 -8.82
C ILE A 294 16.08 -32.39 -10.25
N ALA A 295 15.66 -31.39 -11.03
CA ALA A 295 16.02 -31.28 -12.44
C ALA A 295 17.42 -30.73 -12.69
N ASP A 296 17.79 -29.68 -11.95
CA ASP A 296 19.02 -28.93 -12.13
C ASP A 296 19.47 -28.27 -10.83
N ASN A 297 20.15 -29.04 -9.99
CA ASN A 297 20.73 -28.51 -8.77
C ASN A 297 21.85 -27.50 -9.03
N SER A 298 22.48 -27.50 -10.22
CA SER A 298 23.52 -26.51 -10.56
C SER A 298 22.89 -25.13 -10.72
N LEU A 299 21.82 -25.03 -11.51
CA LEU A 299 21.04 -23.82 -11.70
C LEU A 299 20.47 -23.28 -10.38
N LEU A 300 19.99 -24.19 -9.51
CA LEU A 300 19.58 -23.80 -8.17
C LEU A 300 20.72 -23.13 -7.38
N GLN A 301 21.90 -23.76 -7.32
CA GLN A 301 23.03 -23.23 -6.57
C GLN A 301 23.54 -21.90 -7.15
N GLU A 302 23.47 -21.72 -8.47
CA GLU A 302 23.79 -20.46 -9.14
C GLU A 302 22.90 -19.31 -8.64
N ILE A 303 21.57 -19.50 -8.65
CA ILE A 303 20.61 -18.50 -8.17
C ILE A 303 20.85 -18.19 -6.69
N LEU A 304 20.98 -19.21 -5.85
CA LEU A 304 21.21 -19.01 -4.41
C LEU A 304 22.53 -18.31 -4.12
N ALA A 305 23.60 -18.65 -4.84
CA ALA A 305 24.90 -18.01 -4.67
C ALA A 305 24.86 -16.53 -5.09
N ALA A 306 24.14 -16.20 -6.16
CA ALA A 306 23.92 -14.82 -6.58
C ALA A 306 23.14 -14.02 -5.52
N LEU A 307 22.04 -14.56 -4.99
CA LEU A 307 21.26 -13.93 -3.92
C LEU A 307 22.06 -13.72 -2.63
N VAL A 308 22.80 -14.74 -2.18
CA VAL A 308 23.65 -14.64 -0.98
C VAL A 308 24.78 -13.63 -1.21
N THR A 309 25.31 -13.54 -2.42
CA THR A 309 26.32 -12.54 -2.79
C THR A 309 25.75 -11.13 -2.70
N LEU A 310 24.53 -10.89 -3.21
CA LEU A 310 23.84 -9.60 -3.09
C LEU A 310 23.47 -9.27 -1.64
N ALA A 311 22.97 -10.24 -0.88
CA ALA A 311 22.59 -10.06 0.52
C ALA A 311 23.79 -9.70 1.41
N ALA A 312 24.93 -10.34 1.16
CA ALA A 312 26.18 -10.12 1.91
C ALA A 312 27.08 -9.04 1.28
N SER A 313 26.61 -8.37 0.24
CA SER A 313 27.37 -7.34 -0.44
C SER A 313 27.25 -6.02 0.32
N ASP A 314 28.39 -5.50 0.81
CA ASP A 314 28.48 -4.11 1.26
C ASP A 314 28.64 -3.12 0.07
N SER A 315 28.57 -3.63 -1.17
CA SER A 315 28.63 -2.78 -2.36
C SER A 315 27.45 -1.84 -2.39
N ARG A 316 27.76 -0.56 -2.47
CA ARG A 316 26.77 0.53 -2.63
C ARG A 316 26.02 0.48 -3.97
N ARG A 317 26.43 -0.43 -4.86
CA ARG A 317 25.70 -0.79 -6.09
C ARG A 317 24.48 -1.67 -5.83
N VAL A 318 24.34 -2.23 -4.63
CA VAL A 318 23.11 -2.87 -4.20
C VAL A 318 22.29 -1.81 -3.46
N GLY A 319 21.29 -1.25 -4.15
CA GLY A 319 20.39 -0.24 -3.58
C GLY A 319 19.63 -0.78 -2.36
N TYR A 320 19.07 0.12 -1.56
CA TYR A 320 18.25 -0.27 -0.39
C TYR A 320 17.08 -1.15 -0.79
N GLN A 321 16.39 -0.83 -1.89
CA GLN A 321 15.24 -1.61 -2.36
C GLN A 321 15.63 -3.04 -2.74
N ILE A 322 16.78 -3.19 -3.41
CA ILE A 322 17.30 -4.49 -3.80
C ILE A 322 17.67 -5.30 -2.56
N HIS A 323 18.33 -4.70 -1.57
CA HIS A 323 18.62 -5.38 -0.30
C HIS A 323 17.34 -5.87 0.39
N GLN A 324 16.31 -5.04 0.45
CA GLN A 324 15.01 -5.43 1.02
C GLN A 324 14.40 -6.59 0.25
N GLN A 325 14.39 -6.52 -1.08
CA GLN A 325 13.80 -7.56 -1.91
C GLN A 325 14.58 -8.88 -1.81
N VAL A 326 15.92 -8.84 -1.88
CA VAL A 326 16.78 -10.03 -1.69
C VAL A 326 16.55 -10.63 -0.30
N PHE A 327 16.48 -9.82 0.76
CA PHE A 327 16.21 -10.31 2.11
C PHE A 327 14.84 -10.98 2.21
N GLN A 328 13.81 -10.36 1.63
CA GLN A 328 12.46 -10.92 1.58
C GLN A 328 12.46 -12.26 0.83
N THR A 329 13.10 -12.33 -0.34
CA THR A 329 13.22 -13.56 -1.13
C THR A 329 13.98 -14.65 -0.38
N LEU A 330 15.08 -14.34 0.31
CA LEU A 330 15.80 -15.30 1.15
C LEU A 330 14.95 -15.78 2.33
N SER A 331 14.14 -14.90 2.93
CA SER A 331 13.18 -15.25 3.98
C SER A 331 12.10 -16.20 3.47
N ASP A 332 11.59 -15.97 2.26
CA ASP A 332 10.59 -16.83 1.62
C ASP A 332 11.19 -18.19 1.27
N LEU A 333 12.42 -18.24 0.72
CA LEU A 333 13.16 -19.47 0.48
C LEU A 333 13.45 -20.25 1.76
N ASN A 334 13.71 -19.57 2.87
CA ASN A 334 13.93 -20.19 4.19
C ASN A 334 12.66 -20.85 4.76
N GLN A 335 11.47 -20.55 4.23
CA GLN A 335 10.24 -21.26 4.56
C GLN A 335 10.05 -22.54 3.73
N THR A 336 10.99 -22.86 2.84
CA THR A 336 10.95 -24.04 1.97
C THR A 336 11.99 -25.10 2.34
N GLU A 337 11.96 -26.24 1.65
CA GLU A 337 12.96 -27.31 1.83
C GLU A 337 14.41 -26.91 1.44
N ILE A 338 14.59 -25.81 0.71
CA ILE A 338 15.90 -25.27 0.30
C ILE A 338 16.60 -24.51 1.46
N LYS A 339 15.91 -24.31 2.59
CA LYS A 339 16.48 -23.67 3.79
C LYS A 339 17.88 -24.17 4.16
N LEU A 340 18.13 -25.47 4.09
CA LEU A 340 19.44 -26.04 4.43
C LEU A 340 20.53 -25.60 3.45
N ASP A 341 20.21 -25.51 2.15
CA ASP A 341 21.13 -25.04 1.12
C ASP A 341 21.46 -23.54 1.31
N VAL A 342 20.44 -22.71 1.59
CA VAL A 342 20.62 -21.27 1.89
C VAL A 342 21.50 -21.08 3.12
N LEU A 343 21.21 -21.79 4.22
CA LEU A 343 21.99 -21.72 5.45
C LEU A 343 23.42 -22.19 5.26
N GLN A 344 23.65 -23.19 4.41
CA GLN A 344 24.99 -23.69 4.11
C GLN A 344 25.79 -22.65 3.33
N LEU A 345 25.23 -22.04 2.29
CA LEU A 345 25.89 -20.99 1.52
C LEU A 345 26.22 -19.75 2.36
N LEU A 346 25.30 -19.33 3.24
CA LEU A 346 25.56 -18.24 4.19
C LEU A 346 26.72 -18.57 5.14
N LYS A 347 26.80 -19.82 5.64
CA LYS A 347 27.91 -20.29 6.48
C LYS A 347 29.23 -20.33 5.71
N ASP A 348 29.22 -20.85 4.49
CA ASP A 348 30.43 -20.95 3.66
C ASP A 348 30.96 -19.57 3.30
N ARG A 349 30.06 -18.62 2.97
CA ARG A 349 30.38 -17.20 2.78
C ARG A 349 30.99 -16.59 4.04
N ALA A 350 30.35 -16.75 5.19
CA ALA A 350 30.85 -16.23 6.47
C ALA A 350 32.22 -16.82 6.84
N ASN A 351 32.47 -18.08 6.50
CA ASN A 351 33.77 -18.73 6.71
C ASN A 351 34.83 -18.25 5.70
N SER A 352 34.46 -17.92 4.47
CA SER A 352 35.38 -17.34 3.47
C SER A 352 35.78 -15.89 3.79
N GLN A 353 34.93 -15.13 4.47
CA GLN A 353 35.19 -13.76 4.93
C GLN A 353 35.95 -13.67 6.26
N LYS A 354 36.31 -14.81 6.88
CA LYS A 354 37.07 -14.85 8.16
C LYS A 354 38.49 -14.27 8.10
N ASP A 355 38.95 -13.76 6.96
CA ASP A 355 40.26 -13.10 6.84
C ASP A 355 40.22 -11.55 6.84
N THR A 356 39.06 -10.90 7.05
CA THR A 356 39.07 -9.44 7.34
C THR A 356 37.80 -8.97 8.08
N GLN A 357 37.95 -8.75 9.39
CA GLN A 357 37.11 -7.93 10.28
C GLN A 357 35.58 -7.97 10.07
N SER A 358 34.88 -9.02 10.51
CA SER A 358 33.39 -8.99 10.64
C SER A 358 32.81 -9.99 11.64
N GLN A 359 33.55 -10.37 12.70
CA GLN A 359 32.96 -11.14 13.80
C GLN A 359 32.04 -10.32 14.71
N GLU A 360 32.13 -8.98 14.69
CA GLU A 360 31.30 -8.12 15.53
C GLU A 360 30.01 -7.64 14.83
N ARG A 361 29.96 -7.59 13.48
CA ARG A 361 28.78 -7.08 12.75
C ARG A 361 27.70 -8.12 12.43
N GLN A 362 28.06 -9.39 12.22
CA GLN A 362 27.12 -10.41 11.75
C GLN A 362 26.44 -11.24 12.85
N VAL A 363 27.00 -11.28 14.06
CA VAL A 363 26.26 -11.83 15.21
C VAL A 363 25.12 -10.87 15.58
N GLU A 364 25.31 -9.56 15.37
CA GLU A 364 24.29 -8.54 15.61
C GLU A 364 23.21 -8.52 14.51
N LEU A 365 23.56 -8.68 13.22
CA LEU A 365 22.55 -8.77 12.14
C LEU A 365 21.79 -10.11 12.15
N GLY A 366 22.46 -11.23 12.47
CA GLY A 366 21.82 -12.55 12.57
C GLY A 366 20.96 -12.75 13.83
N GLN A 367 21.24 -12.02 14.92
CA GLN A 367 20.45 -12.09 16.16
C GLN A 367 19.44 -10.95 16.31
N ASN A 368 19.68 -9.76 15.75
CA ASN A 368 18.77 -8.61 15.88
C ASN A 368 17.78 -8.41 14.73
N GLN A 369 17.94 -9.05 13.56
CA GLN A 369 16.98 -8.90 12.44
C GLN A 369 16.21 -10.18 12.05
N LEU A 370 16.53 -11.33 12.65
CA LEU A 370 15.73 -12.56 12.55
C LEU A 370 14.82 -12.80 13.77
N GLY A 371 14.88 -11.92 14.77
CA GLY A 371 14.01 -11.91 15.96
C GLY A 371 13.01 -10.76 16.02
N GLN A 372 13.01 -9.85 15.05
CA GLN A 372 12.11 -8.69 15.05
C GLN A 372 11.56 -8.43 13.65
N ASN A 373 10.55 -9.22 13.26
CA ASN A 373 9.35 -8.64 12.68
C ASN A 373 8.15 -9.56 12.95
N GLN A 374 7.22 -9.03 13.73
CA GLN A 374 5.81 -9.42 13.83
C GLN A 374 5.39 -10.64 14.66
N LEU A 375 5.70 -10.67 15.97
CA LEU A 375 4.76 -11.27 16.93
C LEU A 375 4.73 -10.72 18.37
N GLU A 376 5.52 -9.71 18.78
CA GLU A 376 5.45 -9.21 20.19
C GLU A 376 5.43 -7.68 20.41
N GLN A 377 5.18 -6.85 19.39
CA GLN A 377 4.98 -5.40 19.61
C GLN A 377 3.56 -4.88 19.38
N ASN A 378 2.54 -5.73 19.56
CA ASN A 378 1.15 -5.25 19.64
C ASN A 378 0.25 -6.01 20.64
N GLN A 379 0.81 -6.59 21.70
CA GLN A 379 0.02 -7.25 22.76
C GLN A 379 0.49 -6.98 24.20
N LEU A 380 0.96 -5.76 24.49
CA LEU A 380 1.09 -5.29 25.88
C LEU A 380 -0.05 -4.36 26.34
N GLY A 381 -1.03 -4.09 25.47
CA GLY A 381 -2.23 -3.32 25.80
C GLY A 381 -3.42 -4.12 26.35
N GLN A 382 -3.33 -5.44 26.51
CA GLN A 382 -4.48 -6.27 26.90
C GLN A 382 -4.20 -7.26 28.04
N ASN A 383 -3.49 -6.83 29.09
CA ASN A 383 -3.59 -7.50 30.40
C ASN A 383 -4.53 -6.68 31.30
N PRO A 384 -5.82 -7.08 31.46
CA PRO A 384 -6.82 -6.31 32.20
C PRO A 384 -6.44 -6.10 33.67
N THR A 385 -5.60 -6.98 34.21
CA THR A 385 -5.10 -6.92 35.58
C THR A 385 -4.07 -5.81 35.75
N VAL A 386 -3.16 -5.63 34.78
CA VAL A 386 -2.12 -4.59 34.81
C VAL A 386 -2.72 -3.20 34.59
N LEU A 387 -3.67 -3.07 33.65
CA LEU A 387 -4.38 -1.82 33.40
C LEU A 387 -5.21 -1.39 34.63
N LYS A 388 -5.86 -2.34 35.33
CA LYS A 388 -6.55 -2.07 36.60
C LYS A 388 -5.61 -1.61 37.70
N THR A 389 -4.41 -2.17 37.79
CA THR A 389 -3.41 -1.78 38.80
C THR A 389 -2.89 -0.36 38.57
N PHE A 390 -2.64 0.05 37.31
CA PHE A 390 -2.20 1.41 37.00
C PHE A 390 -3.34 2.45 37.10
N LEU A 391 -4.57 2.08 36.72
CA LEU A 391 -5.75 2.94 36.94
C LEU A 391 -6.05 3.13 38.44
N ALA A 392 -5.84 2.12 39.28
CA ALA A 392 -5.92 2.27 40.74
C ALA A 392 -4.79 3.15 41.31
N GLY A 393 -3.60 3.15 40.68
CA GLY A 393 -2.48 4.03 41.03
C GLY A 393 -2.75 5.52 40.74
N LEU A 394 -3.68 5.84 39.84
CA LEU A 394 -4.14 7.22 39.61
C LEU A 394 -5.02 7.77 40.74
N GLU A 395 -5.57 6.89 41.58
CA GLU A 395 -6.37 7.24 42.75
C GLU A 395 -5.55 7.15 44.06
N ASP A 396 -4.25 6.82 43.96
CA ASP A 396 -3.37 6.66 45.10
C ASP A 396 -3.08 8.00 45.80
N LYS A 397 -3.08 8.00 47.15
CA LYS A 397 -2.85 9.23 47.94
C LYS A 397 -1.44 9.78 47.77
N ASN A 398 -0.47 8.98 47.32
CA ASN A 398 0.92 9.36 47.09
C ASN A 398 1.11 9.99 45.69
N ASN A 399 1.57 11.24 45.64
CA ASN A 399 1.72 12.02 44.40
C ASN A 399 2.76 11.44 43.43
N THR A 400 3.83 10.79 43.93
CA THR A 400 4.86 10.20 43.08
C THR A 400 4.33 8.97 42.34
N VAL A 401 3.48 8.19 43.01
CA VAL A 401 2.83 7.00 42.43
C VAL A 401 1.79 7.41 41.39
N ARG A 402 1.02 8.47 41.65
CA ARG A 402 0.09 9.08 40.68
C ARG A 402 0.81 9.60 39.44
N HIS A 403 1.94 10.28 39.61
CA HIS A 403 2.73 10.81 38.50
C HIS A 403 3.31 9.70 37.63
N GLN A 404 3.91 8.66 38.24
CA GLN A 404 4.47 7.53 37.51
C GLN A 404 3.38 6.70 36.81
N ALA A 405 2.22 6.51 37.44
CA ALA A 405 1.07 5.85 36.81
C ALA A 405 0.54 6.65 35.61
N SER A 406 0.47 7.99 35.73
CA SER A 406 0.07 8.88 34.63
C SER A 406 1.07 8.84 33.48
N GLU A 407 2.37 8.96 33.78
CA GLU A 407 3.45 9.00 32.78
C GLU A 407 3.55 7.71 31.96
N ILE A 408 3.33 6.56 32.61
CA ILE A 408 3.29 5.24 31.95
C ILE A 408 2.04 5.10 31.06
N LEU A 409 0.87 5.58 31.53
CA LEU A 409 -0.38 5.57 30.77
C LEU A 409 -0.40 6.56 29.58
N THR A 410 0.45 7.58 29.61
CA THR A 410 0.61 8.58 28.53
C THR A 410 1.81 8.33 27.61
N SER A 411 2.64 7.33 27.90
CA SER A 411 3.74 6.95 27.01
C SER A 411 3.21 6.29 25.72
N ASP A 412 3.89 6.54 24.59
CA ASP A 412 3.50 6.27 23.19
C ASP A 412 3.12 4.82 22.80
N ARG A 413 2.92 3.91 23.75
CA ARG A 413 2.51 2.52 23.50
C ARG A 413 1.00 2.26 23.50
N LEU A 414 0.15 3.28 23.64
CA LEU A 414 -1.33 3.12 23.66
C LEU A 414 -2.12 4.09 22.77
N THR A 415 -1.48 4.98 22.01
CA THR A 415 -2.16 6.02 21.20
C THR A 415 -2.07 5.75 19.70
N SER A 416 -2.81 4.75 19.21
CA SER A 416 -3.20 4.69 17.79
C SER A 416 -4.62 5.23 17.60
N VAL A 417 -4.91 6.45 18.08
CA VAL A 417 -6.05 7.28 17.63
C VAL A 417 -5.67 8.76 17.77
N THR A 418 -5.54 9.43 16.61
CA THR A 418 -5.46 10.88 16.37
C THR A 418 -4.38 11.67 17.11
N LYS A 419 -3.25 11.92 16.40
CA LYS A 419 -2.48 13.17 16.53
C LYS A 419 -3.46 14.34 16.49
N LEU A 420 -3.59 15.07 17.59
CA LEU A 420 -4.16 16.41 17.59
C LEU A 420 -3.01 17.37 17.26
N ASP A 421 -3.14 18.14 16.18
CA ASP A 421 -2.20 19.19 15.78
C ASP A 421 -2.25 20.36 16.78
N TYR A 422 -1.73 20.16 18.00
CA TYR A 422 -1.38 21.29 18.85
C TYR A 422 0.00 21.82 18.42
N PRO A 423 0.18 23.14 18.24
CA PRO A 423 1.50 23.71 17.97
C PRO A 423 2.47 23.37 19.11
N ASP A 424 3.71 22.97 18.78
CA ASP A 424 4.85 22.62 19.69
C ASP A 424 5.27 23.73 20.68
N TYR A 425 4.49 24.79 20.80
CA TYR A 425 4.74 25.93 21.66
C TYR A 425 4.62 25.62 23.17
N TYR A 426 4.00 24.50 23.56
CA TYR A 426 3.65 24.23 24.96
C TYR A 426 4.75 23.56 25.82
N LEU A 427 5.88 23.13 25.26
CA LEU A 427 6.81 22.25 26.01
C LEU A 427 8.11 22.87 26.53
N THR A 428 8.40 24.16 26.30
CA THR A 428 9.66 24.75 26.80
C THR A 428 9.51 26.18 27.28
N THR A 429 9.09 26.39 28.53
CA THR A 429 9.63 27.48 29.39
C THR A 429 9.20 27.27 30.84
N THR A 430 10.17 26.92 31.67
CA THR A 430 10.15 26.99 33.13
C THR A 430 10.12 28.45 33.61
N GLU A 431 8.95 29.04 33.78
CA GLU A 431 8.74 30.20 34.66
C GLU A 431 7.38 30.06 35.35
N HIS A 432 7.27 29.07 36.24
CA HIS A 432 6.14 28.89 37.14
C HIS A 432 6.45 29.50 38.51
N THR A 433 6.41 30.83 38.60
CA THR A 433 6.38 31.53 39.89
C THR A 433 5.38 32.67 39.89
N SER A 434 4.10 32.29 39.80
CA SER A 434 2.96 32.96 40.46
C SER A 434 1.67 32.17 40.18
N LEU A 435 1.64 30.90 40.61
CA LEU A 435 0.45 30.04 40.53
C LEU A 435 -0.54 30.37 41.65
N GLN A 436 -1.32 31.45 41.48
CA GLN A 436 -2.62 31.58 42.14
C GLN A 436 -3.64 32.21 41.19
N LYS A 437 -3.83 31.56 40.04
CA LYS A 437 -4.95 31.76 39.08
C LYS A 437 -5.20 30.52 38.20
N ASN A 438 -4.80 29.34 38.65
CA ASN A 438 -4.82 28.07 37.89
C ASN A 438 -6.17 27.34 37.84
N ILE A 439 -7.28 28.08 37.72
CA ILE A 439 -8.60 27.51 37.40
C ILE A 439 -9.10 27.93 35.99
N GLN A 440 -8.34 28.74 35.24
CA GLN A 440 -8.71 29.11 33.87
C GLN A 440 -7.96 28.35 32.75
N ASN A 441 -6.78 27.77 33.01
CA ASN A 441 -5.98 27.11 31.95
C ASN A 441 -6.40 25.66 31.65
N LEU A 442 -7.34 25.07 32.38
CA LEU A 442 -7.76 23.67 32.20
C LEU A 442 -9.21 23.50 31.72
N SER A 443 -9.94 24.59 31.45
CA SER A 443 -11.36 24.53 31.08
C SER A 443 -11.67 24.89 29.63
N LEU A 444 -10.80 25.53 28.85
CA LEU A 444 -11.14 25.90 27.46
C LEU A 444 -11.20 24.70 26.51
N SER A 445 -10.21 23.80 26.57
CA SER A 445 -10.19 22.59 25.75
C SER A 445 -11.31 21.60 26.12
N ALA A 446 -11.78 21.65 27.36
CA ALA A 446 -12.92 20.87 27.84
C ALA A 446 -14.28 21.51 27.46
N ILE A 447 -14.38 22.85 27.47
CA ILE A 447 -15.58 23.61 27.09
C ILE A 447 -15.82 23.55 25.56
N VAL A 448 -14.76 23.59 24.75
CA VAL A 448 -14.86 23.43 23.27
C VAL A 448 -15.34 22.02 22.88
N ARG A 449 -15.16 21.02 23.75
CA ARG A 449 -15.60 19.63 23.53
C ARG A 449 -17.00 19.32 24.06
N LEU A 450 -17.55 20.16 24.94
CA LEU A 450 -18.84 19.93 25.60
C LEU A 450 -19.86 20.98 25.14
N ASP A 451 -20.53 20.60 24.06
CA ASP A 451 -21.79 21.14 23.54
C ASP A 451 -21.70 22.37 22.59
N ASN A 452 -22.30 22.16 21.43
CA ASN A 452 -22.05 22.82 20.15
C ASN A 452 -22.61 24.26 20.07
N THR A 453 -21.87 25.15 19.41
CA THR A 453 -22.41 26.24 18.56
C THR A 453 -23.28 27.34 19.18
N SER A 454 -23.24 27.57 20.50
CA SER A 454 -24.00 28.71 21.05
C SER A 454 -23.35 30.04 20.64
N GLU A 455 -24.16 30.95 20.07
CA GLU A 455 -23.78 32.34 19.78
C GLU A 455 -23.16 33.04 21.02
N SER A 456 -23.61 32.63 22.21
CA SER A 456 -23.07 33.07 23.51
C SER A 456 -21.60 32.72 23.73
N LEU A 457 -21.17 31.50 23.37
CA LEU A 457 -19.76 31.09 23.48
C LEU A 457 -18.89 31.86 22.49
N VAL A 458 -19.35 32.01 21.24
CA VAL A 458 -18.63 32.80 20.22
C VAL A 458 -18.49 34.24 20.70
N ASN A 459 -19.55 34.87 21.21
CA ASN A 459 -19.51 36.23 21.75
C ASN A 459 -18.57 36.36 22.96
N THR A 460 -18.49 35.34 23.81
CA THR A 460 -17.55 35.30 24.94
C THR A 460 -16.10 35.25 24.43
N LEU A 461 -15.79 34.38 23.47
CA LEU A 461 -14.45 34.30 22.88
C LEU A 461 -14.07 35.59 22.14
N LEU A 462 -15.02 36.23 21.45
CA LEU A 462 -14.80 37.55 20.83
C LEU A 462 -14.47 38.64 21.86
N SER A 463 -15.05 38.57 23.07
CA SER A 463 -14.69 39.47 24.17
C SER A 463 -13.28 39.21 24.69
N TRP A 464 -12.88 37.93 24.80
CA TRP A 464 -11.56 37.53 25.28
C TRP A 464 -10.43 37.86 24.30
N LEU A 465 -10.72 37.97 22.99
CA LEU A 465 -9.77 38.53 22.03
C LEU A 465 -9.37 39.99 22.31
N LYS A 466 -10.10 40.69 23.19
CA LYS A 466 -9.81 42.07 23.61
C LYS A 466 -9.28 42.16 25.05
N ASP A 467 -9.01 41.02 25.69
CA ASP A 467 -8.48 40.98 27.06
C ASP A 467 -7.08 41.60 27.15
N ASP A 468 -6.72 42.14 28.31
CA ASP A 468 -5.40 42.72 28.54
C ASP A 468 -4.29 41.65 28.54
N ASP A 469 -4.60 40.42 28.95
CA ASP A 469 -3.67 39.28 28.96
C ASP A 469 -3.55 38.64 27.57
N ALA A 470 -2.32 38.65 27.04
CA ALA A 470 -2.02 38.07 25.74
C ALA A 470 -2.26 36.56 25.68
N THR A 471 -2.18 35.86 26.81
CA THR A 471 -2.47 34.42 26.90
C THR A 471 -3.95 34.17 26.64
N ILE A 472 -4.82 34.93 27.31
CA ILE A 472 -6.28 34.85 27.14
C ILE A 472 -6.65 35.17 25.68
N ARG A 473 -6.05 36.22 25.10
CA ARG A 473 -6.26 36.55 23.69
C ARG A 473 -5.83 35.42 22.75
N SER A 474 -4.67 34.80 22.99
CA SER A 474 -4.18 33.72 22.13
C SER A 474 -5.03 32.46 22.21
N GLU A 475 -5.50 32.09 23.41
CA GLU A 475 -6.37 30.93 23.64
C GLU A 475 -7.75 31.17 23.03
N ALA A 476 -8.28 32.40 23.11
CA ALA A 476 -9.53 32.77 22.45
C ALA A 476 -9.45 32.62 20.92
N ALA A 477 -8.33 33.04 20.31
CA ALA A 477 -8.10 32.87 18.87
C ALA A 477 -8.05 31.39 18.47
N LEU A 478 -7.33 30.54 19.23
CA LEU A 478 -7.27 29.10 18.98
C LEU A 478 -8.65 28.45 19.10
N ALA A 479 -9.37 28.74 20.19
CA ALA A 479 -10.71 28.21 20.42
C ALA A 479 -11.69 28.59 19.29
N LEU A 480 -11.62 29.81 18.77
CA LEU A 480 -12.44 30.23 17.63
C LEU A 480 -12.12 29.45 16.35
N GLY A 481 -10.86 29.07 16.12
CA GLY A 481 -10.49 28.22 14.99
C GLY A 481 -11.00 26.77 15.13
N GLU A 482 -11.00 26.23 16.35
CA GLU A 482 -11.48 24.87 16.65
C GLU A 482 -13.01 24.73 16.57
N LEU A 483 -13.75 25.80 16.88
CA LEU A 483 -15.22 25.78 16.82
C LEU A 483 -15.78 25.70 15.39
N ASP A 484 -14.94 25.89 14.37
CA ASP A 484 -15.29 25.87 12.94
C ASP A 484 -16.49 26.79 12.59
N GLN A 485 -16.68 27.87 13.37
CA GLN A 485 -17.76 28.85 13.18
C GLN A 485 -17.27 30.06 12.40
N VAL A 486 -17.71 30.16 11.15
CA VAL A 486 -17.37 31.28 10.27
C VAL A 486 -18.44 32.37 10.37
N SER A 487 -18.09 33.52 10.93
CA SER A 487 -18.92 34.73 10.91
C SER A 487 -18.06 35.98 10.72
N GLU A 488 -18.63 37.04 10.16
CA GLU A 488 -17.93 38.31 9.94
C GLU A 488 -17.28 38.88 11.22
N PRO A 489 -17.93 38.87 12.41
CA PRO A 489 -17.30 39.29 13.66
C PRO A 489 -16.07 38.46 14.05
N VAL A 490 -16.11 37.14 13.80
CA VAL A 490 -14.98 36.24 14.06
C VAL A 490 -13.82 36.57 13.13
N VAL A 491 -14.06 36.67 11.82
CA VAL A 491 -13.01 36.99 10.85
C VAL A 491 -12.41 38.38 11.14
N ASN A 492 -13.22 39.39 11.42
CA ASN A 492 -12.74 40.73 11.75
C ASN A 492 -11.92 40.76 13.05
N SER A 493 -12.31 40.01 14.07
CA SER A 493 -11.56 39.98 15.34
C SER A 493 -10.24 39.22 15.21
N LEU A 494 -10.21 38.14 14.42
CA LEU A 494 -8.96 37.45 14.08
C LEU A 494 -8.04 38.34 13.22
N LEU A 495 -8.58 39.11 12.28
CA LEU A 495 -7.83 40.13 11.51
C LEU A 495 -7.22 41.20 12.42
N MET A 496 -7.93 41.63 13.47
CA MET A 496 -7.35 42.51 14.50
C MET A 496 -6.22 41.82 15.26
N GLY A 497 -6.38 40.54 15.62
CA GLY A 497 -5.37 39.72 16.28
C GLY A 497 -4.06 39.58 15.50
N LEU A 498 -4.11 39.66 14.16
CA LEU A 498 -2.90 39.71 13.31
C LEU A 498 -2.00 40.92 13.57
N ASN A 499 -2.54 41.98 14.18
CA ASN A 499 -1.80 43.20 14.53
C ASN A 499 -1.48 43.30 16.04
N ASP A 500 -1.68 42.21 16.81
CA ASP A 500 -1.38 42.19 18.23
C ASP A 500 0.12 42.39 18.51
N LYS A 501 0.45 43.02 19.63
CA LYS A 501 1.84 43.21 20.08
C LYS A 501 2.53 41.87 20.37
N ASN A 502 1.79 40.89 20.88
CA ASN A 502 2.29 39.57 21.23
C ASN A 502 2.27 38.62 20.03
N ALA A 503 3.42 37.99 19.75
CA ALA A 503 3.56 37.06 18.63
C ALA A 503 2.68 35.81 18.74
N ARG A 504 2.36 35.33 19.95
CA ARG A 504 1.46 34.18 20.17
C ARG A 504 0.05 34.49 19.68
N VAL A 505 -0.48 35.68 19.98
CA VAL A 505 -1.81 36.09 19.53
C VAL A 505 -1.87 36.19 18.01
N ARG A 506 -0.83 36.78 17.39
CA ARG A 506 -0.70 36.85 15.93
C ARG A 506 -0.68 35.46 15.31
N TYR A 507 0.15 34.56 15.84
CA TYR A 507 0.26 33.17 15.41
C TYR A 507 -1.09 32.44 15.50
N SER A 508 -1.74 32.47 16.67
CA SER A 508 -3.04 31.82 16.88
C SER A 508 -4.12 32.36 15.95
N SER A 509 -4.09 33.66 15.65
CA SER A 509 -5.03 34.29 14.71
C SER A 509 -4.79 33.85 13.27
N ILE A 510 -3.53 33.74 12.82
CA ILE A 510 -3.22 33.17 11.50
C ILE A 510 -3.69 31.71 11.43
N TRP A 511 -3.40 30.92 12.46
CA TRP A 511 -3.77 29.50 12.52
C TRP A 511 -5.28 29.34 12.41
N ALA A 512 -6.04 30.11 13.18
CA ALA A 512 -7.50 30.08 13.16
C ALA A 512 -8.06 30.48 11.79
N LEU A 513 -7.54 31.55 11.17
CA LEU A 513 -7.96 31.96 9.83
C LEU A 513 -7.69 30.88 8.77
N GLY A 514 -6.54 30.20 8.86
CA GLY A 514 -6.20 29.08 7.99
C GLY A 514 -7.08 27.86 8.21
N LYS A 515 -7.36 27.50 9.47
CA LYS A 515 -8.25 26.39 9.84
C LYS A 515 -9.67 26.60 9.33
N LEU A 516 -10.18 27.82 9.50
CA LEU A 516 -11.50 28.26 9.02
C LEU A 516 -11.55 28.48 7.50
N LYS A 517 -10.47 28.21 6.76
CA LYS A 517 -10.35 28.38 5.29
C LYS A 517 -10.74 29.77 4.81
N GLN A 518 -10.35 30.80 5.56
CA GLN A 518 -10.68 32.19 5.23
C GLN A 518 -9.67 32.74 4.23
N HIS A 519 -10.13 32.93 2.99
CA HIS A 519 -9.30 33.30 1.84
C HIS A 519 -9.75 34.59 1.14
N GLY A 520 -10.54 35.42 1.82
CA GLY A 520 -10.98 36.72 1.31
C GLY A 520 -9.81 37.69 1.07
N LYS A 521 -9.97 38.63 0.13
CA LYS A 521 -8.91 39.60 -0.25
C LYS A 521 -8.26 40.32 0.93
N THR A 522 -9.06 40.72 1.93
CA THR A 522 -8.58 41.40 3.14
C THR A 522 -7.70 40.48 3.99
N VAL A 523 -8.11 39.21 4.15
CA VAL A 523 -7.33 38.20 4.88
C VAL A 523 -6.01 37.92 4.16
N VAL A 524 -6.04 37.71 2.84
CA VAL A 524 -4.84 37.52 2.03
C VAL A 524 -3.88 38.70 2.17
N SER A 525 -4.36 39.95 2.07
CA SER A 525 -3.54 41.15 2.26
C SER A 525 -2.89 41.23 3.66
N ALA A 526 -3.66 40.89 4.70
CA ALA A 526 -3.15 40.87 6.07
C ALA A 526 -2.09 39.77 6.27
N LEU A 527 -2.30 38.58 5.71
CA LEU A 527 -1.32 37.49 5.72
C LEU A 527 -0.04 37.84 4.95
N LEU A 528 -0.16 38.49 3.79
CA LEU A 528 1.00 39.00 3.04
C LEU A 528 1.84 39.97 3.88
N THR A 529 1.20 40.79 4.71
CA THR A 529 1.91 41.68 5.64
C THR A 529 2.66 40.88 6.71
N ARG A 530 2.09 39.76 7.19
CA ARG A 530 2.71 38.88 8.20
C ARG A 530 3.90 38.06 7.68
N LEU A 531 4.13 37.98 6.37
CA LEU A 531 5.38 37.42 5.82
C LEU A 531 6.62 38.21 6.26
N ASN A 532 6.47 39.48 6.68
CA ASN A 532 7.56 40.32 7.19
C ASN A 532 7.50 40.50 8.72
N ASP A 533 6.83 39.60 9.45
CA ASP A 533 6.73 39.67 10.91
C ASP A 533 8.10 39.50 11.58
N GLN A 534 8.31 40.14 12.73
CA GLN A 534 9.57 40.02 13.49
C GLN A 534 9.81 38.59 14.00
N ASN A 535 8.74 37.86 14.29
CA ASN A 535 8.82 36.48 14.77
C ASN A 535 8.81 35.48 13.60
N SER A 536 9.81 34.59 13.54
CA SER A 536 9.95 33.59 12.46
C SER A 536 8.73 32.68 12.33
N ARG A 537 8.24 32.14 13.45
CA ARG A 537 7.06 31.24 13.44
C ARG A 537 5.82 31.90 12.86
N VAL A 538 5.63 33.20 13.10
CA VAL A 538 4.52 33.98 12.52
C VAL A 538 4.69 34.10 11.00
N ARG A 539 5.91 34.36 10.51
CA ARG A 539 6.20 34.41 9.06
C ARG A 539 5.92 33.07 8.39
N CYS A 540 6.46 31.98 8.94
CA CYS A 540 6.32 30.63 8.39
C CYS A 540 4.86 30.17 8.35
N LEU A 541 4.11 30.42 9.43
CA LEU A 541 2.69 30.08 9.46
C LEU A 541 1.90 30.90 8.44
N SER A 542 2.23 32.19 8.27
CA SER A 542 1.60 33.01 7.23
C SER A 542 1.85 32.44 5.83
N ALA A 543 3.09 32.07 5.52
CA ALA A 543 3.44 31.42 4.25
C ALA A 543 2.66 30.11 4.05
N SER A 544 2.58 29.27 5.09
CA SER A 544 1.84 28.00 5.04
C SER A 544 0.34 28.20 4.78
N VAL A 545 -0.30 29.19 5.41
CA VAL A 545 -1.72 29.49 5.17
C VAL A 545 -1.94 30.05 3.77
N LEU A 546 -1.04 30.90 3.28
CA LEU A 546 -1.08 31.40 1.90
C LEU A 546 -0.87 30.29 0.87
N GLY A 547 -0.11 29.25 1.18
CA GLY A 547 0.11 28.08 0.33
C GLY A 547 -1.14 27.21 0.11
N LYS A 548 -2.16 27.36 0.96
CA LYS A 548 -3.43 26.60 0.91
C LYS A 548 -4.53 27.31 0.11
N LEU A 549 -4.21 28.42 -0.57
CA LEU A 549 -5.17 29.16 -1.38
C LEU A 549 -5.53 28.40 -2.66
N GLU A 550 -6.82 28.29 -2.95
CA GLU A 550 -7.31 27.68 -4.21
C GLU A 550 -7.09 28.58 -5.43
N GLN A 551 -7.03 29.89 -5.24
CA GLN A 551 -6.78 30.86 -6.32
C GLN A 551 -5.72 31.85 -5.89
N PRO A 552 -4.43 31.46 -5.94
CA PRO A 552 -3.35 32.38 -5.64
C PRO A 552 -3.30 33.47 -6.71
N GLY A 553 -3.39 34.74 -6.29
CA GLY A 553 -3.05 35.86 -7.16
C GLY A 553 -1.53 35.97 -7.37
N GLU A 554 -1.12 36.63 -8.45
CA GLU A 554 0.31 36.90 -8.76
C GLU A 554 1.07 37.55 -7.60
N THR A 555 0.41 38.41 -6.83
CA THR A 555 0.98 39.05 -5.63
C THR A 555 1.38 38.03 -4.56
N VAL A 556 0.59 36.97 -4.36
CA VAL A 556 0.90 35.92 -3.38
C VAL A 556 2.11 35.12 -3.83
N VAL A 557 2.11 34.69 -5.10
CA VAL A 557 3.24 33.95 -5.67
C VAL A 557 4.52 34.77 -5.59
N SER A 558 4.48 36.05 -5.98
CA SER A 558 5.65 36.94 -5.94
C SER A 558 6.19 37.15 -4.52
N ALA A 559 5.30 37.27 -3.53
CA ALA A 559 5.69 37.40 -2.13
C ALA A 559 6.35 36.12 -1.60
N LEU A 560 5.79 34.94 -1.90
CA LEU A 560 6.38 33.65 -1.51
C LEU A 560 7.72 33.39 -2.23
N VAL A 561 7.82 33.74 -3.52
CA VAL A 561 9.10 33.70 -4.27
C VAL A 561 10.16 34.61 -3.64
N THR A 562 9.76 35.75 -3.09
CA THR A 562 10.68 36.63 -2.35
C THR A 562 11.15 35.98 -1.04
N CYS A 563 10.26 35.24 -0.34
CA CYS A 563 10.58 34.53 0.90
C CYS A 563 11.59 33.39 0.70
N LEU A 564 11.72 32.84 -0.51
CA LEU A 564 12.79 31.88 -0.85
C LEU A 564 14.20 32.47 -0.72
N LYS A 565 14.34 33.80 -0.61
CA LYS A 565 15.64 34.48 -0.46
C LYS A 565 15.84 35.02 0.95
N ASP A 566 14.97 34.65 1.90
CA ASP A 566 15.10 35.11 3.27
C ASP A 566 16.32 34.50 3.97
N LYS A 567 16.86 35.21 4.97
CA LYS A 567 17.99 34.73 5.78
C LYS A 567 17.60 33.53 6.66
N ASP A 568 16.33 33.42 7.03
CA ASP A 568 15.79 32.38 7.89
C ASP A 568 15.41 31.12 7.09
N SER A 569 16.08 30.00 7.35
CA SER A 569 15.84 28.75 6.61
C SER A 569 14.45 28.19 6.83
N ASP A 570 13.87 28.37 8.04
CA ASP A 570 12.49 27.96 8.33
C ASP A 570 11.49 28.65 7.38
N LEU A 571 11.71 29.93 7.08
CA LEU A 571 10.86 30.69 6.17
C LEU A 571 11.09 30.28 4.72
N ARG A 572 12.34 30.04 4.30
CA ARG A 572 12.63 29.52 2.96
C ARG A 572 11.95 28.17 2.72
N CYS A 573 12.04 27.25 3.68
CA CYS A 573 11.38 25.95 3.68
C CYS A 573 9.85 26.07 3.61
N ALA A 574 9.26 26.93 4.46
CA ALA A 574 7.83 27.21 4.45
C ALA A 574 7.35 27.81 3.11
N ALA A 575 8.14 28.70 2.51
CA ALA A 575 7.84 29.31 1.22
C ALA A 575 7.91 28.29 0.07
N ALA A 576 8.93 27.42 0.03
CA ALA A 576 9.03 26.34 -0.95
C ALA A 576 7.83 25.39 -0.86
N THR A 577 7.49 24.95 0.35
CA THR A 577 6.33 24.10 0.62
C THR A 577 5.02 24.77 0.18
N ALA A 578 4.83 26.04 0.51
CA ALA A 578 3.65 26.80 0.14
C ALA A 578 3.51 26.92 -1.39
N LEU A 579 4.60 27.19 -2.10
CA LEU A 579 4.62 27.27 -3.57
C LEU A 579 4.28 25.92 -4.23
N GLY A 580 4.76 24.81 -3.67
CA GLY A 580 4.38 23.46 -4.11
C GLY A 580 2.89 23.18 -3.95
N GLN A 581 2.31 23.55 -2.81
CA GLN A 581 0.89 23.33 -2.51
C GLN A 581 -0.05 24.10 -3.45
N LEU A 582 0.34 25.33 -3.82
CA LEU A 582 -0.36 26.11 -4.85
C LEU A 582 -0.29 25.47 -6.24
N GLY A 583 0.71 24.60 -6.46
CA GLY A 583 1.05 23.93 -7.70
C GLY A 583 0.10 22.84 -8.20
N ASN A 584 -0.88 22.41 -7.39
CA ASN A 584 -1.84 21.34 -7.72
C ASN A 584 -2.87 21.72 -8.82
N GLY A 585 -2.39 22.16 -9.99
CA GLY A 585 -3.18 22.39 -11.20
C GLY A 585 -3.77 23.79 -11.39
N GLN A 586 -3.44 24.76 -10.52
CA GLN A 586 -4.15 26.06 -10.45
C GLN A 586 -3.27 27.28 -10.75
N LEU A 587 -1.95 27.12 -10.91
CA LEU A 587 -1.03 28.24 -11.16
C LEU A 587 -1.06 28.77 -12.61
N GLY A 588 -1.55 27.99 -13.58
CA GLY A 588 -1.53 28.37 -14.99
C GLY A 588 -0.14 28.85 -15.44
N ASN A 589 -0.07 30.06 -16.00
CA ASN A 589 1.18 30.68 -16.48
C ASN A 589 2.21 30.96 -15.37
N LEU A 590 1.81 30.97 -14.09
CA LEU A 590 2.73 31.22 -12.97
C LEU A 590 3.59 30.00 -12.63
N SER A 591 3.27 28.82 -13.17
CA SER A 591 4.02 27.58 -12.90
C SER A 591 5.48 27.69 -13.30
N GLU A 592 5.79 28.27 -14.46
CA GLU A 592 7.17 28.44 -14.94
C GLU A 592 7.97 29.41 -14.06
N THR A 593 7.34 30.49 -13.59
CA THR A 593 7.94 31.44 -12.64
C THR A 593 8.29 30.75 -11.33
N VAL A 594 7.38 29.93 -10.79
CA VAL A 594 7.60 29.20 -9.54
C VAL A 594 8.72 28.18 -9.69
N VAL A 595 8.70 27.38 -10.76
CA VAL A 595 9.76 26.40 -11.02
C VAL A 595 11.12 27.07 -11.16
N SER A 596 11.20 28.17 -11.93
CA SER A 596 12.44 28.94 -12.10
C SER A 596 12.97 29.52 -10.78
N ALA A 597 12.08 29.89 -9.86
CA ALA A 597 12.44 30.40 -8.54
C ALA A 597 12.87 29.30 -7.55
N LEU A 598 12.30 28.09 -7.67
CA LEU A 598 12.62 26.93 -6.84
C LEU A 598 13.93 26.26 -7.24
N LEU A 599 14.28 26.21 -8.53
CA LEU A 599 15.49 25.51 -9.00
C LEU A 599 16.78 25.90 -8.25
N PRO A 600 17.09 27.20 -8.00
CA PRO A 600 18.26 27.58 -7.22
C PRO A 600 18.24 27.11 -5.75
N GLN A 601 17.07 26.82 -5.19
CA GLN A 601 16.91 26.37 -3.79
C GLN A 601 17.29 24.90 -3.61
N LEU A 602 17.51 24.15 -4.69
CA LEU A 602 18.10 22.80 -4.64
C LEU A 602 19.56 22.81 -4.19
N GLU A 603 20.22 23.97 -4.23
CA GLU A 603 21.60 24.19 -3.74
C GLU A 603 21.63 25.00 -2.43
N ASP A 604 20.51 25.09 -1.72
CA ASP A 604 20.44 25.82 -0.44
C ASP A 604 21.37 25.20 0.61
N GLN A 605 21.92 26.03 1.50
CA GLN A 605 22.81 25.60 2.57
C GLN A 605 22.10 24.69 3.59
N ASP A 606 20.80 24.87 3.77
CA ASP A 606 19.99 24.11 4.71
C ASP A 606 19.32 22.92 4.00
N SER A 607 19.53 21.71 4.52
CA SER A 607 19.01 20.47 3.93
C SER A 607 17.48 20.40 3.93
N ASP A 608 16.82 21.01 4.91
CA ASP A 608 15.35 21.00 4.98
C ASP A 608 14.75 21.87 3.87
N VAL A 609 15.43 22.97 3.51
CA VAL A 609 15.05 23.80 2.36
C VAL A 609 15.22 23.01 1.05
N ARG A 610 16.32 22.27 0.89
CA ARG A 610 16.54 21.41 -0.29
C ARG A 610 15.44 20.34 -0.40
N CYS A 611 15.13 19.63 0.68
CA CYS A 611 14.05 18.64 0.75
C CYS A 611 12.67 19.26 0.40
N ALA A 612 12.34 20.40 1.01
CA ALA A 612 11.08 21.10 0.75
C ALA A 612 10.95 21.54 -0.71
N THR A 613 12.06 21.97 -1.32
CA THR A 613 12.12 22.36 -2.74
C THR A 613 11.89 21.16 -3.65
N ILE A 614 12.52 20.02 -3.37
CA ILE A 614 12.30 18.77 -4.12
C ILE A 614 10.83 18.36 -4.06
N ASN A 615 10.24 18.34 -2.87
CA ASN A 615 8.83 17.99 -2.68
C ASN A 615 7.89 18.97 -3.39
N ALA A 616 8.22 20.26 -3.39
CA ALA A 616 7.45 21.28 -4.11
C ALA A 616 7.48 21.06 -5.63
N LEU A 617 8.63 20.69 -6.19
CA LEU A 617 8.76 20.33 -7.61
C LEU A 617 7.98 19.07 -7.97
N SER A 618 7.93 18.07 -7.07
CA SER A 618 7.05 16.90 -7.25
C SER A 618 5.57 17.30 -7.33
N GLN A 619 5.10 18.12 -6.37
CA GLN A 619 3.70 18.58 -6.34
C GLN A 619 3.30 19.40 -7.57
N LEU A 620 4.25 20.18 -8.11
CA LEU A 620 4.04 20.92 -9.37
C LEU A 620 3.93 19.99 -10.58
N GLY A 621 4.36 18.73 -10.48
CA GLY A 621 4.30 17.74 -11.55
C GLY A 621 5.16 18.10 -12.77
N ASN A 622 6.15 18.98 -12.62
CA ASN A 622 6.95 19.48 -13.74
C ASN A 622 8.06 18.49 -14.08
N SER A 623 7.84 17.69 -15.13
CA SER A 623 8.80 16.71 -15.65
C SER A 623 9.73 17.26 -16.75
N SER A 624 9.94 18.58 -16.80
CA SER A 624 10.86 19.18 -17.78
C SER A 624 12.30 18.69 -17.58
N GLN A 625 13.06 18.65 -18.68
CA GLN A 625 14.44 18.17 -18.67
C GLN A 625 15.34 18.95 -17.69
N VAL A 626 15.08 20.24 -17.50
CA VAL A 626 15.83 21.08 -16.55
C VAL A 626 15.59 20.62 -15.11
N VAL A 627 14.33 20.37 -14.73
CA VAL A 627 13.97 19.87 -13.40
C VAL A 627 14.57 18.49 -13.16
N ILE A 628 14.43 17.57 -14.12
CA ILE A 628 15.02 16.22 -14.02
C ILE A 628 16.54 16.29 -13.85
N THR A 629 17.23 17.14 -14.63
CA THR A 629 18.69 17.29 -14.52
C THR A 629 19.11 17.83 -13.16
N ALA A 630 18.36 18.80 -12.61
CA ALA A 630 18.63 19.36 -11.29
C ALA A 630 18.40 18.32 -10.17
N LEU A 631 17.33 17.53 -10.27
CA LEU A 631 17.04 16.44 -9.32
C LEU A 631 18.07 15.30 -9.39
N LEU A 632 18.58 14.95 -10.59
CA LEU A 632 19.72 14.04 -10.73
C LEU A 632 20.97 14.58 -10.03
N GLY A 633 21.14 15.91 -10.02
CA GLY A 633 22.16 16.59 -9.23
C GLY A 633 21.96 16.47 -7.72
N CYS A 634 20.74 16.27 -7.24
CA CYS A 634 20.44 16.09 -5.81
C CYS A 634 20.67 14.63 -5.34
N LEU A 635 20.81 13.68 -6.26
CA LEU A 635 21.19 12.30 -5.90
C LEU A 635 22.61 12.17 -5.35
N LYS A 636 23.46 13.19 -5.55
CA LYS A 636 24.82 13.29 -4.97
C LYS A 636 24.90 14.20 -3.74
N ASP A 637 23.75 14.63 -3.21
CA ASP A 637 23.71 15.51 -2.04
C ASP A 637 24.39 14.86 -0.84
N GLU A 638 25.01 15.66 0.02
CA GLU A 638 25.66 15.18 1.24
C GLU A 638 24.64 14.54 2.20
N GLU A 639 23.42 15.08 2.26
CA GLU A 639 22.40 14.59 3.17
C GLU A 639 21.53 13.48 2.59
N SER A 640 21.38 12.41 3.39
CA SER A 640 20.63 11.22 2.96
C SER A 640 19.15 11.50 2.75
N GLY A 641 18.56 12.43 3.51
CA GLY A 641 17.18 12.85 3.34
C GLY A 641 16.94 13.49 1.97
N VAL A 642 17.86 14.37 1.54
CA VAL A 642 17.78 15.05 0.24
C VAL A 642 17.92 14.05 -0.90
N ARG A 643 18.88 13.12 -0.81
CA ARG A 643 19.03 12.03 -1.81
C ARG A 643 17.77 11.17 -1.91
N ALA A 644 17.16 10.81 -0.79
CA ALA A 644 15.94 10.00 -0.75
C ALA A 644 14.75 10.75 -1.39
N SER A 645 14.54 12.02 -1.03
CA SER A 645 13.49 12.85 -1.64
C SER A 645 13.70 13.03 -3.15
N ALA A 646 14.94 13.21 -3.60
CA ALA A 646 15.27 13.32 -5.01
C ALA A 646 14.96 12.02 -5.77
N ALA A 647 15.34 10.87 -5.20
CA ALA A 647 15.05 9.56 -5.78
C ALA A 647 13.54 9.29 -5.90
N GLU A 648 12.78 9.57 -4.85
CA GLU A 648 11.31 9.43 -4.85
C GLU A 648 10.66 10.36 -5.88
N THR A 649 11.07 11.64 -5.92
CA THR A 649 10.52 12.62 -6.85
C THR A 649 10.84 12.27 -8.31
N LEU A 650 12.07 11.80 -8.60
CA LEU A 650 12.44 11.34 -9.94
C LEU A 650 11.58 10.16 -10.39
N ALA A 651 11.27 9.22 -9.48
CA ALA A 651 10.36 8.13 -9.78
C ALA A 651 8.92 8.62 -10.03
N GLU A 652 8.41 9.55 -9.23
CA GLU A 652 7.07 10.13 -9.41
C GLU A 652 6.92 10.90 -10.73
N LEU A 653 7.89 11.76 -11.05
CA LEU A 653 7.91 12.56 -12.28
C LEU A 653 8.30 11.75 -13.53
N GLY A 654 8.97 10.61 -13.35
CA GLY A 654 9.38 9.71 -14.42
C GLY A 654 8.26 8.81 -14.94
N LYS A 655 7.23 8.50 -14.13
CA LYS A 655 6.07 7.69 -14.57
C LYS A 655 5.40 8.14 -15.89
N PRO A 656 5.33 9.45 -16.22
CA PRO A 656 4.84 9.91 -17.53
C PRO A 656 5.94 10.06 -18.61
N SER A 657 7.23 9.84 -18.32
CA SER A 657 8.35 10.20 -19.20
C SER A 657 9.42 9.11 -19.26
N SER A 658 9.54 8.45 -20.42
CA SER A 658 10.60 7.44 -20.68
C SER A 658 12.02 7.99 -20.65
N TYR A 659 12.19 9.32 -20.75
CA TYR A 659 13.49 9.96 -20.63
C TYR A 659 14.12 9.73 -19.25
N VAL A 660 13.31 9.69 -18.18
CA VAL A 660 13.83 9.67 -16.81
C VAL A 660 14.55 8.36 -16.49
N SER A 661 14.04 7.21 -16.93
CA SER A 661 14.71 5.91 -16.78
C SER A 661 16.07 5.91 -17.47
N SER A 662 16.13 6.40 -18.72
CA SER A 662 17.39 6.49 -19.47
C SER A 662 18.40 7.45 -18.84
N ALA A 663 17.94 8.57 -18.28
CA ALA A 663 18.78 9.55 -17.62
C ALA A 663 19.32 9.03 -16.27
N LEU A 664 18.49 8.31 -15.51
CA LEU A 664 18.92 7.61 -14.29
C LEU A 664 19.95 6.53 -14.59
N ALA A 665 19.74 5.73 -15.64
CA ALA A 665 20.70 4.70 -16.04
C ALA A 665 22.05 5.29 -16.45
N GLN A 666 22.05 6.36 -17.25
CA GLN A 666 23.27 7.10 -17.60
C GLN A 666 23.95 7.69 -16.36
N TRP A 667 23.17 8.24 -15.43
CA TRP A 667 23.70 8.77 -14.19
C TRP A 667 24.34 7.68 -13.32
N ILE A 668 23.72 6.50 -13.20
CA ILE A 668 24.27 5.36 -12.48
C ILE A 668 25.60 4.93 -13.11
N GLU A 669 25.67 4.86 -14.44
CA GLU A 669 26.89 4.48 -15.16
C GLU A 669 28.05 5.45 -14.90
N LEU A 670 27.76 6.75 -14.89
CA LEU A 670 28.76 7.79 -14.61
C LEU A 670 29.25 7.78 -13.15
N HIS A 671 28.42 7.32 -12.22
CA HIS A 671 28.68 7.41 -10.78
C HIS A 671 28.90 6.05 -10.12
N GLN A 672 29.22 5.00 -10.87
CA GLN A 672 29.40 3.63 -10.35
C GLN A 672 30.40 3.48 -9.19
N ALA A 673 31.32 4.43 -9.03
CA ALA A 673 32.34 4.45 -7.97
C ALA A 673 31.99 5.39 -6.80
N SER A 674 30.85 6.09 -6.85
CA SER A 674 30.48 7.08 -5.84
C SER A 674 29.79 6.46 -4.63
N ASP A 675 29.82 7.20 -3.51
CA ASP A 675 29.16 6.83 -2.26
C ASP A 675 27.62 6.87 -2.35
N TYR A 676 27.09 7.48 -3.41
CA TYR A 676 25.67 7.78 -3.59
C TYR A 676 25.01 7.05 -4.76
N VAL A 677 25.73 6.17 -5.47
CA VAL A 677 25.19 5.41 -6.62
C VAL A 677 23.90 4.65 -6.27
N GLY A 678 23.81 4.11 -5.04
CA GLY A 678 22.63 3.41 -4.54
C GLY A 678 21.35 4.25 -4.60
N SER A 679 21.43 5.58 -4.42
CA SER A 679 20.27 6.47 -4.52
C SER A 679 19.72 6.55 -5.95
N GLY A 680 20.58 6.51 -6.96
CA GLY A 680 20.14 6.44 -8.36
C GLY A 680 19.53 5.08 -8.70
N ILE A 681 20.09 4.00 -8.16
CA ILE A 681 19.55 2.64 -8.32
C ILE A 681 18.17 2.52 -7.66
N ASP A 682 18.01 3.06 -6.45
CA ASP A 682 16.71 3.09 -5.75
C ASP A 682 15.68 3.96 -6.50
N ALA A 683 16.10 5.08 -7.09
CA ALA A 683 15.23 5.91 -7.92
C ALA A 683 14.75 5.15 -9.17
N LEU A 684 15.67 4.46 -9.86
CA LEU A 684 15.36 3.64 -11.03
C LEU A 684 14.46 2.46 -10.65
N TRP A 685 14.73 1.81 -9.52
CA TRP A 685 13.88 0.75 -8.98
C TRP A 685 12.45 1.23 -8.76
N ASN A 686 12.26 2.36 -8.07
CA ASN A 686 10.93 2.90 -7.77
C ASN A 686 10.17 3.34 -9.02
N LEU A 687 10.89 3.77 -10.06
CA LEU A 687 10.31 4.15 -11.34
C LEU A 687 9.82 2.92 -12.12
N GLU A 688 10.64 1.88 -12.18
CA GLU A 688 10.42 0.67 -12.96
C GLU A 688 9.54 -0.37 -12.23
N ASN A 689 9.40 -0.27 -10.91
CA ASN A 689 8.57 -1.14 -10.07
C ASN A 689 7.59 -0.31 -9.23
N PRO A 690 6.60 0.36 -9.85
CA PRO A 690 5.62 1.16 -9.12
C PRO A 690 4.77 0.27 -8.19
N LYS A 691 4.63 0.72 -6.94
CA LYS A 691 3.77 0.09 -5.92
C LYS A 691 2.29 0.06 -6.27
#